data_AF-A0A941IH98-F1
#
_entry.id   AF-A0A941IH98-F1
#
_cell.length_a   1.000
_cell.length_b   1.000
_cell.length_c   1.000
_cell.angle_alpha   90.00
_cell.angle_beta   90.00
_cell.angle_gamma   90.00
#
_symmetry.space_group_name_H-M   'P 1'
#
loop_
_entity.id
_entity.type
_entity.pdbx_description
1 polymer ?
#
loop_
_entity_poly.entity_id
_entity_poly.type
_entity_poly.pdbx_seq_one_letter_code
_entity_poly.pdbx_strand_id
1 'polypeptide(L)'
;MKLRTAATKTWSLVCVVLLAVTMLTQAAAPPARASTSTLPCDVFASGGQNCVAAYSTVRALSSGYSGPLYQVTRQSDGTTTDIGLLGTGGYADAAAQDSFCANTVCTITKIYDQSGRHSDLGLGPAGSSGSANIPARADALPVTVNGHKAYGVRITAKVGYRYIPSTANSPAPGMAVNGQPESMYEVASGTDATDHCCFDFGNMETSATDTGAGHMDALIISTWCGVSPCTGKGPWVQADMENGVYMGNGSSANPSNVSENSKFITAVLRNDGQSRFALDGGDATGPSLTSLYSGALPSGYSPMHQEGGIGLGVGGDQSDMAPGAFFEGAIVSGYASDSTIASVQSNIAAASYAGTSGGGPGVPVTGPGGSCLDVSGNDNGGDGTAVDIWSCQHDAVDQDWQYLRTVPDQGLPSNTAAPSWQYPEELVTMGRCLDIDGDGTASGTKVELWDCNGVGGQQWVPQSNGTLLNPQSGLCLTSPNGSTANGTVLDIEACTAAADQQFLISPGWLIQGQTISAPAGDCVGSTAGAAAVAGTAVDLASCAREDADQYWWQNGDESITALNMCLDIDGNVTASGTKVELWTCNGVGGQKWVQQTNGTLLNPQSGLCLTDPGGSTSAGTVLDIEACTGAADQLFSVNSGHPISAPGGKCVDVPGNDLYGAIGPQLQIWDCQPNAVDQHWTYDSASESLQDLGKCLDIDGDSTASGAHVELWACNGIGGQKWVQQPDGTLINPQSGLCLTDPADNTANGTQLDIEACTGGASQQFGYLGAVALAPGTEVSFRATTSCCTGDFIRHQNGVAVISPITVASSTTDKQDATWIVEPGLANSSCVSFESKNYPNGYLRQTGGAVYQQQNDGTGQFASDATFCPTPGKNGQGESLSWNATPADYLRHYNGDVYVASDGGSAAWDSSTSWTDDVSWLPQPAWAP
;
A
#
# COMPACT_ATOMS: atom_id res chain seq x y z
N MET A 1 8.01 -79.65 -46.73
CA MET A 1 9.39 -79.73 -46.20
C MET A 1 10.30 -78.89 -47.11
N LYS A 2 11.37 -78.19 -46.68
CA LYS A 2 12.00 -77.89 -45.35
C LYS A 2 13.13 -76.84 -45.57
N LEU A 3 13.46 -75.88 -44.66
CA LEU A 3 14.77 -75.15 -44.57
C LEU A 3 14.88 -74.04 -43.44
N ARG A 4 16.13 -73.81 -42.91
CA ARG A 4 16.81 -72.61 -42.26
C ARG A 4 16.52 -72.00 -40.83
N THR A 5 17.62 -71.47 -40.22
CA THR A 5 17.87 -70.19 -39.42
C THR A 5 17.97 -70.04 -37.84
N ALA A 6 18.97 -69.23 -37.39
CA ALA A 6 19.00 -68.15 -36.33
C ALA A 6 19.52 -68.31 -34.84
N ALA A 7 19.94 -67.16 -34.23
CA ALA A 7 20.01 -66.72 -32.78
C ALA A 7 21.36 -66.53 -31.99
N THR A 8 21.35 -65.63 -30.97
CA THR A 8 22.42 -65.22 -29.96
C THR A 8 21.74 -64.71 -28.64
N LYS A 9 22.27 -64.07 -27.55
CA LYS A 9 23.52 -63.33 -27.13
C LYS A 9 23.58 -63.25 -25.55
N THR A 10 24.64 -62.74 -24.89
CA THR A 10 24.70 -62.47 -23.39
C THR A 10 25.79 -61.47 -22.91
N TRP A 11 25.86 -61.15 -21.60
CA TRP A 11 26.67 -60.10 -20.90
C TRP A 11 28.03 -60.54 -20.31
N SER A 12 28.92 -59.59 -19.93
CA SER A 12 29.83 -59.64 -18.75
C SER A 12 30.52 -58.28 -18.44
N LEU A 13 31.10 -58.14 -17.23
CA LEU A 13 31.75 -56.94 -16.66
C LEU A 13 33.28 -57.12 -16.48
N VAL A 14 34.06 -56.02 -16.30
CA VAL A 14 35.27 -55.86 -15.41
C VAL A 14 36.06 -54.56 -15.74
N CYS A 15 36.74 -53.97 -14.75
CA CYS A 15 37.42 -52.67 -14.78
C CYS A 15 38.86 -52.67 -15.36
N VAL A 16 39.38 -51.48 -15.74
CA VAL A 16 40.77 -51.01 -15.52
C VAL A 16 40.89 -49.49 -15.82
N VAL A 17 41.85 -48.79 -15.22
CA VAL A 17 42.09 -47.32 -15.31
C VAL A 17 43.24 -46.99 -16.27
N LEU A 18 43.17 -45.89 -17.02
CA LEU A 18 44.35 -45.16 -17.57
C LEU A 18 44.00 -43.75 -18.09
N LEU A 19 44.96 -42.81 -18.00
CA LEU A 19 44.88 -41.44 -18.55
C LEU A 19 45.41 -41.38 -20.00
N ALA A 20 44.84 -40.49 -20.83
CA ALA A 20 45.55 -39.93 -21.99
C ALA A 20 45.00 -38.54 -22.44
N VAL A 21 45.91 -37.56 -22.41
CA VAL A 21 45.99 -36.27 -23.14
C VAL A 21 44.86 -35.90 -24.13
N THR A 22 44.32 -34.67 -23.97
CA THR A 22 43.45 -33.99 -24.94
C THR A 22 44.23 -33.27 -26.06
N MET A 23 43.64 -33.20 -27.25
CA MET A 23 44.02 -32.25 -28.32
C MET A 23 42.77 -31.51 -28.80
N LEU A 24 42.91 -30.21 -29.09
CA LEU A 24 41.80 -29.39 -29.58
C LEU A 24 41.56 -29.63 -31.08
N THR A 25 40.31 -29.87 -31.45
CA THR A 25 39.80 -29.62 -32.79
C THR A 25 38.62 -28.65 -32.68
N GLN A 26 38.78 -27.44 -33.20
CA GLN A 26 37.78 -26.39 -33.11
C GLN A 26 36.65 -26.66 -34.11
N ALA A 27 35.56 -27.26 -33.63
CA ALA A 27 34.33 -27.40 -34.41
C ALA A 27 33.57 -26.06 -34.38
N ALA A 28 33.28 -25.50 -35.56
CA ALA A 28 32.38 -24.35 -35.65
C ALA A 28 30.98 -24.77 -35.19
N ALA A 29 30.38 -24.01 -34.28
CA ALA A 29 29.00 -24.24 -33.86
C ALA A 29 28.05 -24.13 -35.06
N PRO A 30 27.04 -25.01 -35.20
CA PRO A 30 25.96 -24.76 -36.13
C PRO A 30 25.24 -23.46 -35.71
N PRO A 31 24.71 -22.65 -36.65
CA PRO A 31 23.93 -21.48 -36.29
C PRO A 31 22.72 -21.92 -35.48
N ALA A 32 22.44 -21.21 -34.39
CA ALA A 32 21.24 -21.44 -33.58
C ALA A 32 20.01 -21.28 -34.49
N ARG A 33 19.18 -22.33 -34.58
CA ARG A 33 17.85 -22.19 -35.15
C ARG A 33 16.98 -21.51 -34.10
N ALA A 34 16.61 -20.26 -34.35
CA ALA A 34 15.50 -19.65 -33.64
C ALA A 34 14.26 -20.56 -33.77
N SER A 35 13.58 -20.81 -32.66
CA SER A 35 12.26 -21.42 -32.70
C SER A 35 11.28 -20.36 -33.17
N THR A 36 10.91 -20.38 -34.45
CA THR A 36 9.98 -19.40 -35.04
C THR A 36 8.53 -19.74 -34.67
N SER A 37 8.23 -19.74 -33.37
CA SER A 37 6.86 -19.70 -32.85
C SER A 37 6.29 -18.30 -33.03
N THR A 38 5.26 -18.16 -33.86
CA THR A 38 4.51 -16.91 -34.02
C THR A 38 3.80 -16.55 -32.71
N LEU A 39 4.09 -15.37 -32.19
CA LEU A 39 3.51 -14.83 -30.94
C LEU A 39 2.28 -13.94 -31.26
N PRO A 40 1.46 -13.51 -30.27
CA PRO A 40 0.15 -12.90 -30.53
C PRO A 40 0.14 -11.76 -31.55
N CYS A 41 1.09 -10.82 -31.49
CA CYS A 41 1.19 -9.73 -32.46
C CYS A 41 1.61 -10.18 -33.86
N ASP A 42 2.37 -11.28 -33.99
CA ASP A 42 2.68 -11.89 -35.28
C ASP A 42 1.43 -12.55 -35.89
N VAL A 43 0.58 -13.13 -35.03
CA VAL A 43 -0.70 -13.74 -35.42
C VAL A 43 -1.68 -12.66 -35.89
N PHE A 44 -1.87 -11.57 -35.14
CA PHE A 44 -2.67 -10.43 -35.58
C PHE A 44 -2.17 -9.85 -36.91
N ALA A 45 -0.85 -9.64 -37.05
CA ALA A 45 -0.26 -9.15 -38.29
C ALA A 45 -0.54 -10.07 -39.50
N SER A 46 -0.61 -11.39 -39.27
CA SER A 46 -1.00 -12.37 -40.30
C SER A 46 -2.50 -12.31 -40.66
N GLY A 47 -3.36 -11.89 -39.73
CA GLY A 47 -4.78 -11.59 -39.95
C GLY A 47 -5.06 -10.22 -40.58
N GLY A 48 -4.04 -9.36 -40.66
CA GLY A 48 -4.11 -8.00 -41.23
C GLY A 48 -4.33 -6.89 -40.20
N GLN A 49 -4.42 -7.21 -38.91
CA GLN A 49 -4.48 -6.24 -37.82
C GLN A 49 -3.06 -5.98 -37.28
N ASN A 50 -2.68 -4.74 -37.03
CA ASN A 50 -1.35 -4.45 -36.45
C ASN A 50 -1.50 -4.11 -34.97
N CYS A 51 -0.67 -4.69 -34.10
CA CYS A 51 -0.53 -4.20 -32.74
C CYS A 51 -0.11 -2.73 -32.75
N VAL A 52 -0.83 -1.92 -31.98
CA VAL A 52 -0.58 -0.50 -31.75
C VAL A 52 -0.13 -0.21 -30.31
N ALA A 53 -0.39 -1.18 -29.42
CA ALA A 53 0.20 -1.31 -28.11
C ALA A 53 0.27 -2.80 -27.74
N ALA A 54 1.34 -3.25 -27.09
CA ALA A 54 1.50 -4.65 -26.67
C ALA A 54 2.32 -4.73 -25.38
N TYR A 55 1.70 -5.20 -24.28
CA TYR A 55 2.28 -5.19 -22.94
C TYR A 55 2.28 -6.59 -22.33
N SER A 56 3.36 -6.95 -21.65
CA SER A 56 3.41 -8.16 -20.81
C SER A 56 4.63 -8.06 -19.92
N THR A 57 4.49 -8.48 -18.67
CA THR A 57 5.62 -8.68 -17.75
C THR A 57 6.17 -10.11 -17.79
N VAL A 58 5.50 -11.05 -18.46
CA VAL A 58 5.87 -12.47 -18.43
C VAL A 58 6.53 -12.99 -19.71
N ARG A 59 6.19 -12.45 -20.90
CA ARG A 59 6.81 -12.89 -22.17
C ARG A 59 6.77 -11.86 -23.29
N ALA A 60 7.52 -12.15 -24.36
CA ALA A 60 7.42 -11.44 -25.62
C ALA A 60 6.08 -11.74 -26.33
N LEU A 61 5.51 -10.73 -27.00
CA LEU A 61 4.27 -10.83 -27.79
C LEU A 61 4.50 -10.76 -29.30
N SER A 62 5.72 -10.47 -29.74
CA SER A 62 6.21 -10.69 -31.12
C SER A 62 7.51 -11.49 -31.09
N SER A 63 7.64 -12.47 -31.99
CA SER A 63 8.84 -13.33 -32.09
C SER A 63 10.12 -12.59 -32.47
N GLY A 64 10.02 -11.34 -32.94
CA GLY A 64 11.16 -10.45 -33.16
C GLY A 64 11.57 -9.60 -31.96
N TYR A 65 10.80 -9.56 -30.87
CA TYR A 65 11.04 -8.65 -29.76
C TYR A 65 12.24 -9.07 -28.89
N SER A 66 13.08 -8.10 -28.53
CA SER A 66 14.29 -8.28 -27.71
C SER A 66 14.61 -7.07 -26.83
N GLY A 67 13.62 -6.20 -26.59
CA GLY A 67 13.73 -5.11 -25.63
C GLY A 67 13.37 -5.55 -24.21
N PRO A 68 13.30 -4.60 -23.26
CA PRO A 68 12.79 -4.85 -21.92
C PRO A 68 11.27 -5.08 -21.93
N LEU A 69 10.76 -5.77 -20.91
CA LEU A 69 9.32 -6.01 -20.70
C LEU A 69 8.72 -4.96 -19.75
N TYR A 70 9.42 -4.68 -18.64
CA TYR A 70 9.03 -3.72 -17.62
C TYR A 70 10.25 -3.15 -16.88
N GLN A 71 10.06 -2.10 -16.11
CA GLN A 71 11.07 -1.54 -15.20
C GLN A 71 10.65 -1.76 -13.75
N VAL A 72 11.58 -2.23 -12.93
CA VAL A 72 11.43 -2.31 -11.47
C VAL A 72 12.27 -1.24 -10.78
N THR A 73 11.73 -0.70 -9.68
CA THR A 73 12.40 0.25 -8.79
C THR A 73 12.60 -0.40 -7.44
N ARG A 74 13.82 -0.32 -6.90
CA ARG A 74 14.20 -0.88 -5.60
C ARG A 74 13.91 0.13 -4.48
N GLN A 75 13.16 -0.27 -3.46
CA GLN A 75 12.79 0.62 -2.35
C GLN A 75 14.02 1.07 -1.53
N SER A 76 14.99 0.19 -1.29
CA SER A 76 16.11 0.45 -0.37
C SER A 76 17.11 1.52 -0.84
N ASP A 77 17.13 1.91 -2.12
CA ASP A 77 18.01 2.97 -2.64
C ASP A 77 17.44 3.77 -3.84
N GLY A 78 16.18 3.55 -4.22
CA GLY A 78 15.53 4.21 -5.35
C GLY A 78 16.11 3.87 -6.73
N THR A 79 17.05 2.93 -6.84
CA THR A 79 17.62 2.56 -8.14
C THR A 79 16.64 1.75 -8.97
N THR A 80 16.79 1.79 -10.30
CA THR A 80 15.93 1.05 -11.23
C THR A 80 16.73 0.07 -12.10
N THR A 81 16.08 -0.99 -12.54
CA THR A 81 16.55 -1.82 -13.65
C THR A 81 15.39 -2.22 -14.54
N ASP A 82 15.67 -2.34 -15.83
CA ASP A 82 14.74 -2.97 -16.77
C ASP A 82 14.86 -4.50 -16.66
N ILE A 83 13.72 -5.20 -16.68
CA ILE A 83 13.67 -6.67 -16.77
C ILE A 83 13.53 -7.07 -18.24
N GLY A 84 14.53 -7.81 -18.72
CA GLY A 84 14.62 -8.27 -20.10
C GLY A 84 14.00 -9.64 -20.35
N LEU A 85 14.39 -10.24 -21.47
CA LEU A 85 14.02 -11.58 -21.88
C LEU A 85 15.20 -12.55 -21.76
N LEU A 86 14.92 -13.81 -21.43
CA LEU A 86 15.86 -14.93 -21.53
C LEU A 86 16.37 -15.18 -22.98
N GLY A 87 15.69 -14.60 -23.98
CA GLY A 87 16.08 -14.57 -25.38
C GLY A 87 15.04 -13.86 -26.25
N THR A 88 15.41 -13.47 -27.48
CA THR A 88 14.49 -12.86 -28.46
C THR A 88 13.23 -13.70 -28.65
N GLY A 89 12.04 -13.10 -28.50
CA GLY A 89 10.76 -13.81 -28.58
C GLY A 89 10.50 -14.81 -27.43
N GLY A 90 11.22 -14.70 -26.31
CA GLY A 90 11.15 -15.63 -25.18
C GLY A 90 10.28 -15.17 -24.00
N TYR A 91 10.65 -15.66 -22.81
CA TYR A 91 10.04 -15.34 -21.51
C TYR A 91 10.88 -14.34 -20.72
N ALA A 92 10.28 -13.69 -19.71
CA ALA A 92 10.94 -12.74 -18.82
C ALA A 92 12.15 -13.35 -18.09
N ASP A 93 13.18 -12.54 -17.86
CA ASP A 93 14.31 -12.92 -16.99
C ASP A 93 14.01 -12.62 -15.52
N ALA A 94 13.12 -13.43 -14.92
CA ALA A 94 12.77 -13.31 -13.50
C ALA A 94 13.98 -13.45 -12.56
N ALA A 95 15.05 -14.15 -12.98
CA ALA A 95 16.26 -14.28 -12.17
C ALA A 95 17.05 -12.96 -12.09
N ALA A 96 16.92 -12.07 -13.08
CA ALA A 96 17.44 -10.71 -13.00
C ALA A 96 16.67 -9.86 -11.97
N GLN A 97 15.34 -10.01 -11.90
CA GLN A 97 14.53 -9.37 -10.84
C GLN A 97 14.91 -9.92 -9.46
N ASP A 98 14.90 -11.24 -9.28
CA ASP A 98 15.28 -11.91 -8.03
C ASP A 98 16.65 -11.43 -7.49
N SER A 99 17.61 -11.21 -8.40
CA SER A 99 18.97 -10.76 -8.06
C SER A 99 19.06 -9.26 -7.74
N PHE A 100 18.22 -8.42 -8.35
CA PHE A 100 18.19 -6.98 -8.12
C PHE A 100 17.43 -6.62 -6.83
N CYS A 101 16.35 -7.36 -6.58
CA CYS A 101 15.41 -7.20 -5.47
C CYS A 101 15.78 -8.04 -4.24
N ALA A 102 17.00 -8.56 -4.16
CA ALA A 102 17.46 -9.34 -3.02
C ALA A 102 17.56 -8.49 -1.74
N ASN A 103 16.84 -8.88 -0.69
CA ASN A 103 16.78 -8.21 0.62
C ASN A 103 16.14 -6.80 0.59
N THR A 104 15.13 -6.60 -0.25
CA THR A 104 14.40 -5.33 -0.42
C THR A 104 13.06 -5.59 -1.10
N VAL A 105 12.09 -4.68 -0.97
CA VAL A 105 10.94 -4.64 -1.88
C VAL A 105 11.35 -4.01 -3.22
N CYS A 106 10.72 -4.46 -4.30
CA CYS A 106 10.75 -3.86 -5.62
C CYS A 106 9.34 -3.57 -6.11
N THR A 107 9.16 -2.49 -6.87
CA THR A 107 7.87 -2.14 -7.47
C THR A 107 7.98 -1.88 -8.98
N ILE A 108 6.95 -2.24 -9.75
CA ILE A 108 6.89 -2.07 -11.19
C ILE A 108 6.48 -0.62 -11.48
N THR A 109 7.40 0.20 -11.97
CA THR A 109 7.15 1.64 -12.25
C THR A 109 6.90 1.95 -13.72
N LYS A 110 7.10 0.98 -14.61
CA LYS A 110 6.77 1.08 -16.05
C LYS A 110 6.57 -0.28 -16.68
N ILE A 111 5.60 -0.39 -17.60
CA ILE A 111 5.42 -1.55 -18.48
C ILE A 111 5.69 -1.09 -19.92
N TYR A 112 6.64 -1.71 -20.61
CA TYR A 112 7.09 -1.26 -21.92
C TYR A 112 6.16 -1.74 -23.05
N ASP A 113 5.87 -0.86 -24.01
CA ASP A 113 5.20 -1.25 -25.25
C ASP A 113 6.18 -2.00 -26.16
N GLN A 114 5.89 -3.27 -26.40
CA GLN A 114 6.65 -4.14 -27.29
C GLN A 114 6.40 -3.84 -28.78
N SER A 115 5.40 -3.01 -29.11
CA SER A 115 5.20 -2.51 -30.46
C SER A 115 6.28 -1.49 -30.85
N GLY A 116 6.46 -1.25 -32.14
CA GLY A 116 7.42 -0.25 -32.65
C GLY A 116 7.01 1.22 -32.43
N ARG A 117 6.19 1.51 -31.42
CA ARG A 117 5.59 2.83 -31.13
C ARG A 117 6.01 3.39 -29.78
N HIS A 118 6.36 2.53 -28.81
CA HIS A 118 6.76 2.90 -27.46
C HIS A 118 5.69 3.73 -26.73
N SER A 119 4.45 3.23 -26.78
CA SER A 119 3.32 3.71 -25.99
C SER A 119 3.43 3.29 -24.50
N ASP A 120 4.63 3.34 -23.92
CA ASP A 120 4.95 2.76 -22.60
C ASP A 120 3.99 3.26 -21.50
N LEU A 121 3.52 2.34 -20.65
CA LEU A 121 2.65 2.68 -19.53
C LEU A 121 3.51 3.06 -18.31
N GLY A 122 3.30 4.28 -17.79
CA GLY A 122 3.78 4.70 -16.47
C GLY A 122 2.63 4.66 -15.45
N LEU A 123 2.86 5.17 -14.25
CA LEU A 123 1.79 5.32 -13.24
C LEU A 123 0.74 6.34 -13.70
N GLY A 124 -0.54 6.06 -13.46
CA GLY A 124 -1.60 7.01 -13.80
C GLY A 124 -1.50 8.34 -13.03
N PRO A 125 -1.82 9.48 -13.67
CA PRO A 125 -1.94 10.77 -12.98
C PRO A 125 -3.17 10.76 -12.04
N ALA A 126 -3.37 11.83 -11.26
CA ALA A 126 -4.68 12.05 -10.63
C ALA A 126 -5.71 12.46 -11.68
N GLY A 127 -6.97 12.02 -11.51
CA GLY A 127 -8.07 12.27 -12.44
C GLY A 127 -9.28 12.93 -11.80
N SER A 128 -10.48 12.71 -12.36
CA SER A 128 -11.73 13.21 -11.75
C SER A 128 -12.23 12.37 -10.58
N SER A 129 -11.94 11.06 -10.57
CA SER A 129 -12.53 10.10 -9.62
C SER A 129 -11.50 9.33 -8.79
N GLY A 130 -10.21 9.43 -9.10
CA GLY A 130 -9.14 8.75 -8.39
C GLY A 130 -7.85 9.56 -8.23
N SER A 131 -7.03 9.12 -7.28
CA SER A 131 -5.71 9.70 -6.99
C SER A 131 -4.67 9.33 -8.07
N ALA A 132 -3.49 9.94 -8.02
CA ALA A 132 -2.35 9.44 -8.80
C ALA A 132 -1.97 8.03 -8.33
N ASN A 133 -1.71 7.12 -9.26
CA ASN A 133 -1.51 5.71 -8.94
C ASN A 133 -0.17 5.40 -8.29
N ILE A 134 -0.14 4.29 -7.56
CA ILE A 134 1.07 3.67 -7.00
C ILE A 134 1.56 2.50 -7.88
N PRO A 135 2.87 2.16 -7.86
CA PRO A 135 3.40 1.02 -8.61
C PRO A 135 3.06 -0.32 -7.94
N ALA A 136 2.85 -1.37 -8.72
CA ALA A 136 2.59 -2.73 -8.20
C ALA A 136 3.83 -3.32 -7.53
N ARG A 137 3.67 -4.09 -6.44
CA ARG A 137 4.74 -4.92 -5.85
C ARG A 137 5.20 -5.97 -6.86
N ALA A 138 6.48 -5.97 -7.21
CA ALA A 138 6.99 -6.65 -8.42
C ALA A 138 7.04 -8.18 -8.30
N ASP A 139 7.05 -8.71 -7.08
CA ASP A 139 7.08 -10.15 -6.79
C ASP A 139 5.75 -10.73 -6.31
N ALA A 140 4.71 -9.91 -6.13
CA ALA A 140 3.38 -10.28 -5.61
C ALA A 140 2.45 -11.03 -6.60
N LEU A 141 3.00 -11.56 -7.71
CA LEU A 141 2.25 -12.40 -8.64
C LEU A 141 3.14 -13.44 -9.36
N PRO A 142 3.72 -14.41 -8.62
CA PRO A 142 4.66 -15.39 -9.13
C PRO A 142 4.00 -16.47 -10.01
N VAL A 143 4.33 -16.47 -11.30
CA VAL A 143 3.82 -17.45 -12.27
C VAL A 143 4.90 -18.27 -12.94
N THR A 144 4.49 -19.36 -13.57
CA THR A 144 5.26 -20.05 -14.60
C THR A 144 4.52 -19.99 -15.93
N VAL A 145 5.25 -19.65 -16.98
CA VAL A 145 4.76 -19.68 -18.36
C VAL A 145 5.63 -20.68 -19.10
N ASN A 146 5.04 -21.80 -19.55
CA ASN A 146 5.74 -22.93 -20.17
C ASN A 146 6.91 -23.45 -19.30
N GLY A 147 6.73 -23.42 -17.98
CA GLY A 147 7.74 -23.83 -16.99
C GLY A 147 8.86 -22.81 -16.72
N HIS A 148 8.85 -21.64 -17.36
CA HIS A 148 9.74 -20.52 -17.02
C HIS A 148 9.11 -19.66 -15.92
N LYS A 149 9.82 -19.41 -14.81
CA LYS A 149 9.40 -18.44 -13.79
C LYS A 149 9.28 -17.05 -14.40
N ALA A 150 8.18 -16.37 -14.12
CA ALA A 150 7.91 -14.99 -14.49
C ALA A 150 7.03 -14.32 -13.41
N TYR A 151 6.78 -13.02 -13.56
CA TYR A 151 5.94 -12.25 -12.64
C TYR A 151 4.85 -11.52 -13.43
N GLY A 152 3.59 -11.66 -13.01
CA GLY A 152 2.49 -10.83 -13.50
C GLY A 152 2.46 -9.46 -12.81
N VAL A 153 1.39 -8.71 -13.02
CA VAL A 153 1.08 -7.46 -12.30
C VAL A 153 -0.17 -7.69 -11.45
N ARG A 154 -0.04 -7.75 -10.11
CA ARG A 154 -1.18 -7.67 -9.18
C ARG A 154 -1.60 -6.21 -9.10
N ILE A 155 -2.86 -5.93 -9.44
CA ILE A 155 -3.52 -4.65 -9.25
C ILE A 155 -4.27 -4.75 -7.92
N THR A 156 -3.91 -3.90 -6.98
CA THR A 156 -4.67 -3.64 -5.75
C THR A 156 -5.21 -2.21 -5.81
N ALA A 157 -6.02 -1.78 -4.84
CA ALA A 157 -6.55 -0.42 -4.83
C ALA A 157 -5.43 0.63 -4.94
N LYS A 158 -5.62 1.60 -5.85
CA LYS A 158 -4.68 2.65 -6.29
C LYS A 158 -3.50 2.19 -7.14
N VAL A 159 -3.28 0.90 -7.35
CA VAL A 159 -2.32 0.43 -8.35
C VAL A 159 -2.91 0.63 -9.74
N GLY A 160 -2.16 1.24 -10.66
CA GLY A 160 -2.71 1.58 -11.96
C GLY A 160 -1.70 2.22 -12.90
N TYR A 161 -1.89 1.97 -14.18
CA TYR A 161 -0.95 2.42 -15.21
C TYR A 161 -1.67 3.11 -16.36
N ARG A 162 -1.05 4.16 -16.91
CA ARG A 162 -1.55 4.93 -18.05
C ARG A 162 -0.40 5.31 -18.98
N TYR A 163 -0.68 5.36 -20.27
CA TYR A 163 0.24 6.00 -21.22
C TYR A 163 0.19 7.52 -21.00
N ILE A 164 1.34 8.12 -20.67
CA ILE A 164 1.47 9.58 -20.50
C ILE A 164 2.08 10.17 -21.78
N PRO A 165 1.30 10.90 -22.60
CA PRO A 165 1.83 11.50 -23.82
C PRO A 165 2.76 12.68 -23.53
N SER A 166 3.82 12.83 -24.33
CA SER A 166 4.73 13.99 -24.32
C SER A 166 4.06 15.34 -24.66
N THR A 167 2.80 15.31 -25.09
CA THR A 167 1.91 16.48 -25.22
C THR A 167 0.59 16.09 -24.55
N ALA A 168 0.18 16.82 -23.52
CA ALA A 168 -1.03 16.50 -22.76
C ALA A 168 -2.26 16.34 -23.65
N ASN A 169 -3.17 15.46 -23.24
CA ASN A 169 -4.45 15.18 -23.91
C ASN A 169 -4.27 14.83 -25.41
N SER A 170 -3.28 13.99 -25.72
CA SER A 170 -2.99 13.51 -27.07
C SER A 170 -3.00 11.97 -27.12
N PRO A 171 -3.61 11.35 -28.16
CA PRO A 171 -3.69 9.90 -28.28
C PRO A 171 -2.32 9.23 -28.33
N ALA A 172 -2.24 8.00 -27.82
CA ALA A 172 -1.11 7.11 -28.06
C ALA A 172 -0.96 6.83 -29.57
N PRO A 173 0.28 6.74 -30.10
CA PRO A 173 0.50 6.76 -31.54
C PRO A 173 -0.23 5.63 -32.29
N GLY A 174 -1.35 5.95 -32.94
CA GLY A 174 -2.10 5.03 -33.79
C GLY A 174 -3.11 4.13 -33.09
N MET A 175 -3.46 4.41 -31.83
CA MET A 175 -4.73 3.95 -31.25
C MET A 175 -5.92 4.39 -32.13
N ALA A 176 -7.03 3.65 -32.06
CA ALA A 176 -8.26 4.09 -32.70
C ALA A 176 -8.83 5.32 -31.99
N VAL A 177 -9.37 6.25 -32.78
CA VAL A 177 -10.04 7.44 -32.26
C VAL A 177 -11.30 7.76 -33.08
N ASN A 178 -12.32 8.32 -32.42
CA ASN A 178 -13.52 8.86 -33.08
C ASN A 178 -14.25 7.84 -33.98
N GLY A 179 -14.51 6.64 -33.44
CA GLY A 179 -15.25 5.60 -34.13
C GLY A 179 -14.43 4.81 -35.13
N GLN A 180 -13.12 4.71 -34.92
CA GLN A 180 -12.27 3.80 -35.68
C GLN A 180 -12.39 2.37 -35.13
N PRO A 181 -12.24 1.34 -35.97
CA PRO A 181 -12.33 -0.05 -35.53
C PRO A 181 -11.04 -0.49 -34.85
N GLU A 182 -11.18 -1.20 -33.73
CA GLU A 182 -10.07 -1.82 -33.01
C GLU A 182 -10.46 -3.18 -32.43
N SER A 183 -9.48 -3.87 -31.87
CA SER A 183 -9.68 -5.08 -31.08
C SER A 183 -8.57 -5.20 -30.07
N MET A 184 -8.85 -5.85 -28.95
CA MET A 184 -7.88 -6.08 -27.90
C MET A 184 -8.11 -7.43 -27.25
N TYR A 185 -7.06 -7.95 -26.63
CA TYR A 185 -7.15 -9.07 -25.72
C TYR A 185 -6.26 -8.80 -24.51
N GLU A 186 -6.59 -9.46 -23.41
CA GLU A 186 -5.69 -9.66 -22.27
C GLU A 186 -5.73 -11.11 -21.80
N VAL A 187 -4.69 -11.51 -21.08
CA VAL A 187 -4.68 -12.66 -20.19
C VAL A 187 -4.60 -12.11 -18.78
N ALA A 188 -5.64 -12.42 -18.01
CA ALA A 188 -5.89 -11.86 -16.69
C ALA A 188 -6.44 -12.93 -15.74
N SER A 189 -6.74 -12.54 -14.50
CA SER A 189 -7.35 -13.41 -13.50
C SER A 189 -8.86 -13.58 -13.68
N GLY A 190 -9.36 -14.80 -13.56
CA GLY A 190 -10.78 -15.07 -13.28
C GLY A 190 -11.06 -15.24 -11.78
N THR A 191 -10.07 -15.07 -10.90
CA THR A 191 -10.18 -15.31 -9.45
C THR A 191 -9.93 -14.07 -8.57
N ASP A 192 -9.51 -12.94 -9.15
CA ASP A 192 -9.04 -11.74 -8.44
C ASP A 192 -9.89 -10.48 -8.76
N ALA A 193 -11.19 -10.64 -8.98
CA ALA A 193 -12.07 -9.59 -9.50
C ALA A 193 -13.27 -9.28 -8.56
N THR A 194 -13.78 -8.03 -8.62
CA THR A 194 -14.81 -7.48 -7.71
C THR A 194 -15.94 -6.75 -8.43
N ASP A 195 -16.91 -6.23 -7.68
CA ASP A 195 -17.97 -5.35 -8.16
C ASP A 195 -17.62 -3.85 -8.09
N HIS A 196 -16.35 -3.51 -7.84
CA HIS A 196 -15.84 -2.14 -7.87
C HIS A 196 -15.38 -1.69 -9.26
N CYS A 197 -15.17 -0.38 -9.40
CA CYS A 197 -14.65 0.26 -10.60
C CYS A 197 -13.17 0.69 -10.43
N CYS A 198 -12.29 0.47 -11.41
CA CYS A 198 -12.47 -0.31 -12.64
C CYS A 198 -11.17 -1.02 -13.01
N PHE A 199 -11.18 -2.36 -13.08
CA PHE A 199 -10.03 -3.16 -13.51
C PHE A 199 -10.09 -3.32 -15.03
N ASP A 200 -9.60 -2.29 -15.72
CA ASP A 200 -9.74 -2.16 -17.16
C ASP A 200 -8.43 -2.37 -17.91
N PHE A 201 -8.53 -2.83 -19.15
CA PHE A 201 -7.44 -2.80 -20.12
C PHE A 201 -7.96 -2.38 -21.50
N GLY A 202 -7.53 -1.24 -22.03
CA GLY A 202 -7.93 -0.82 -23.37
C GLY A 202 -7.80 0.66 -23.71
N ASN A 203 -8.69 1.11 -24.59
CA ASN A 203 -8.77 2.50 -25.06
C ASN A 203 -9.61 3.34 -24.09
N MET A 204 -9.13 4.54 -23.77
CA MET A 204 -9.73 5.43 -22.77
C MET A 204 -9.41 6.90 -23.06
N GLU A 205 -9.92 7.81 -22.23
CA GLU A 205 -9.63 9.24 -22.31
C GLU A 205 -8.15 9.58 -22.29
N THR A 206 -7.84 10.68 -22.95
CA THR A 206 -6.51 11.28 -22.97
C THR A 206 -6.25 12.23 -21.79
N SER A 207 -7.28 12.55 -20.99
CA SER A 207 -7.23 13.54 -19.90
C SER A 207 -7.43 13.00 -18.48
N ALA A 208 -7.62 11.69 -18.30
CA ALA A 208 -7.93 11.07 -16.99
C ALA A 208 -9.20 11.62 -16.31
N THR A 209 -10.27 11.79 -17.09
CA THR A 209 -11.56 12.34 -16.66
C THR A 209 -12.67 11.73 -17.50
N ASP A 210 -13.84 11.43 -16.93
CA ASP A 210 -15.05 11.13 -17.72
C ASP A 210 -15.30 12.25 -18.75
N THR A 211 -15.31 11.89 -20.04
CA THR A 211 -15.69 12.80 -21.13
C THR A 211 -17.01 12.43 -21.82
N GLY A 212 -17.64 11.34 -21.39
CA GLY A 212 -18.99 10.94 -21.73
C GLY A 212 -19.10 9.65 -22.54
N ALA A 213 -20.28 9.04 -22.48
CA ALA A 213 -20.68 7.82 -23.19
C ALA A 213 -20.07 7.67 -24.62
N GLY A 214 -19.22 6.67 -24.78
CA GLY A 214 -18.55 6.29 -26.02
C GLY A 214 -17.08 6.72 -26.13
N HIS A 215 -16.51 7.39 -25.12
CA HIS A 215 -15.13 7.88 -25.13
C HIS A 215 -14.08 6.85 -24.67
N MET A 216 -14.48 5.80 -23.94
CA MET A 216 -13.70 4.57 -23.74
C MET A 216 -14.11 3.47 -24.73
N ASP A 217 -13.24 2.47 -24.88
CA ASP A 217 -13.49 1.19 -25.55
C ASP A 217 -12.48 0.18 -24.96
N ALA A 218 -12.79 -0.34 -23.77
CA ALA A 218 -11.87 -1.13 -22.95
C ALA A 218 -12.46 -2.46 -22.50
N LEU A 219 -11.62 -3.47 -22.31
CA LEU A 219 -12.00 -4.66 -21.55
C LEU A 219 -12.12 -4.29 -20.08
N ILE A 220 -13.11 -4.87 -19.40
CA ILE A 220 -13.22 -4.89 -17.94
C ILE A 220 -13.58 -6.31 -17.49
N ILE A 221 -12.93 -6.77 -16.42
CA ILE A 221 -13.18 -8.08 -15.79
C ILE A 221 -13.63 -7.84 -14.35
N SER A 222 -14.92 -8.05 -14.07
CA SER A 222 -15.53 -7.69 -12.79
C SER A 222 -16.74 -8.57 -12.44
N THR A 223 -17.04 -8.71 -11.16
CA THR A 223 -18.34 -9.23 -10.65
C THR A 223 -19.42 -8.12 -10.60
N TRP A 224 -19.12 -6.92 -11.12
CA TRP A 224 -20.10 -5.84 -11.28
C TRP A 224 -21.09 -6.17 -12.40
N CYS A 225 -22.37 -6.31 -12.06
CA CYS A 225 -23.44 -6.59 -13.03
C CYS A 225 -23.90 -5.29 -13.75
N GLY A 226 -23.04 -4.73 -14.62
CA GLY A 226 -23.24 -3.41 -15.26
C GLY A 226 -24.56 -3.23 -16.01
N VAL A 227 -25.08 -4.29 -16.64
CA VAL A 227 -26.46 -4.34 -17.18
C VAL A 227 -27.19 -5.58 -16.66
N SER A 228 -28.03 -5.38 -15.65
CA SER A 228 -28.79 -6.47 -15.01
C SER A 228 -30.02 -6.93 -15.82
N PRO A 229 -30.48 -8.18 -15.64
CA PRO A 229 -29.86 -9.26 -14.86
C PRO A 229 -28.74 -10.00 -15.62
N CYS A 230 -27.72 -10.40 -14.87
CA CYS A 230 -26.56 -11.16 -15.35
C CYS A 230 -26.72 -12.67 -15.11
N THR A 231 -25.78 -13.49 -15.62
CA THR A 231 -25.81 -14.97 -15.48
C THR A 231 -24.59 -15.45 -14.68
N GLY A 232 -24.82 -16.09 -13.53
CA GLY A 232 -23.78 -16.47 -12.57
C GLY A 232 -23.58 -15.41 -11.46
N LYS A 233 -22.47 -15.52 -10.72
CA LYS A 233 -22.00 -14.48 -9.75
C LYS A 233 -20.86 -13.60 -10.33
N GLY A 234 -20.45 -13.82 -11.57
CA GLY A 234 -19.23 -13.27 -12.15
C GLY A 234 -17.96 -14.10 -11.82
N PRO A 235 -16.75 -13.56 -12.08
CA PRO A 235 -16.55 -12.33 -12.85
C PRO A 235 -16.98 -12.52 -14.31
N TRP A 236 -17.26 -11.40 -14.96
CA TRP A 236 -17.69 -11.34 -16.35
C TRP A 236 -16.66 -10.58 -17.17
N VAL A 237 -16.38 -11.06 -18.37
CA VAL A 237 -15.75 -10.26 -19.42
C VAL A 237 -16.81 -9.30 -19.97
N GLN A 238 -16.52 -8.01 -19.95
CA GLN A 238 -17.43 -6.95 -20.41
C GLN A 238 -16.64 -5.88 -21.20
N ALA A 239 -17.34 -4.94 -21.82
CA ALA A 239 -16.74 -3.74 -22.39
C ALA A 239 -17.09 -2.52 -21.55
N ASP A 240 -16.12 -1.77 -21.03
CA ASP A 240 -16.37 -0.39 -20.63
C ASP A 240 -16.34 0.51 -21.87
N MET A 241 -17.31 1.42 -21.95
CA MET A 241 -17.51 2.38 -23.03
C MET A 241 -17.67 3.82 -22.52
N GLU A 242 -17.31 4.08 -21.27
CA GLU A 242 -17.62 5.27 -20.44
C GLU A 242 -19.13 5.43 -20.20
N ASN A 243 -19.50 5.82 -18.98
CA ASN A 243 -20.86 5.93 -18.46
C ASN A 243 -21.68 4.62 -18.54
N GLY A 244 -21.04 3.47 -18.79
CA GLY A 244 -21.71 2.17 -18.84
C GLY A 244 -20.80 1.00 -19.23
N VAL A 245 -20.85 -0.06 -18.42
CA VAL A 245 -20.20 -1.34 -18.69
C VAL A 245 -21.19 -2.32 -19.33
N TYR A 246 -20.80 -2.91 -20.46
CA TYR A 246 -21.69 -3.61 -21.37
C TYR A 246 -21.29 -5.06 -21.69
N MET A 247 -22.17 -5.99 -21.30
CA MET A 247 -22.17 -7.40 -21.73
C MET A 247 -22.97 -7.63 -23.04
N GLY A 248 -23.40 -6.54 -23.69
CA GLY A 248 -24.26 -6.54 -24.87
C GLY A 248 -24.90 -5.15 -25.09
N ASN A 249 -25.87 -5.04 -26.00
CA ASN A 249 -26.45 -3.74 -26.44
C ASN A 249 -27.33 -2.98 -25.40
N GLY A 250 -27.19 -3.26 -24.10
CA GLY A 250 -27.93 -2.60 -23.02
C GLY A 250 -29.45 -2.78 -23.01
N SER A 251 -30.03 -3.52 -23.96
CA SER A 251 -31.49 -3.54 -24.21
C SER A 251 -32.22 -4.67 -23.47
N SER A 252 -31.48 -5.69 -23.01
CA SER A 252 -31.97 -6.84 -22.26
C SER A 252 -30.78 -7.61 -21.68
N ALA A 253 -31.04 -8.47 -20.69
CA ALA A 253 -30.09 -9.49 -20.21
C ALA A 253 -29.38 -10.23 -21.37
N ASN A 254 -28.07 -10.45 -21.26
CA ASN A 254 -27.36 -11.38 -22.14
C ASN A 254 -27.11 -12.72 -21.42
N PRO A 255 -27.94 -13.75 -21.64
CA PRO A 255 -27.74 -15.08 -21.05
C PRO A 255 -26.58 -15.87 -21.66
N SER A 256 -25.90 -15.32 -22.68
CA SER A 256 -24.65 -15.90 -23.24
C SER A 256 -23.41 -15.38 -22.53
N ASN A 257 -23.52 -14.31 -21.73
CA ASN A 257 -22.43 -13.82 -20.88
C ASN A 257 -22.44 -14.58 -19.56
N VAL A 258 -21.59 -15.59 -19.46
CA VAL A 258 -21.45 -16.46 -18.28
C VAL A 258 -20.25 -16.03 -17.43
N SER A 259 -20.19 -16.50 -16.18
CA SER A 259 -19.02 -16.31 -15.31
C SER A 259 -17.78 -16.98 -15.89
N GLU A 260 -16.68 -16.24 -16.01
CA GLU A 260 -15.37 -16.72 -16.47
C GLU A 260 -14.42 -16.83 -15.26
N ASN A 261 -14.63 -17.85 -14.42
CA ASN A 261 -13.95 -18.04 -13.13
C ASN A 261 -12.75 -19.01 -13.17
N SER A 262 -12.13 -19.18 -14.34
CA SER A 262 -10.88 -19.96 -14.45
C SER A 262 -9.71 -19.15 -13.88
N LYS A 263 -8.69 -19.81 -13.33
CA LYS A 263 -7.49 -19.13 -12.78
C LYS A 263 -6.97 -18.04 -13.72
N PHE A 264 -6.53 -18.46 -14.90
CA PHE A 264 -6.15 -17.55 -15.98
C PHE A 264 -7.26 -17.55 -17.03
N ILE A 265 -7.77 -16.37 -17.39
CA ILE A 265 -8.72 -16.20 -18.49
C ILE A 265 -8.11 -15.36 -19.60
N THR A 266 -8.47 -15.67 -20.84
CA THR A 266 -8.27 -14.77 -21.99
C THR A 266 -9.57 -14.02 -22.21
N ALA A 267 -9.53 -12.69 -22.09
CA ALA A 267 -10.65 -11.81 -22.41
C ALA A 267 -10.38 -11.10 -23.75
N VAL A 268 -11.41 -10.89 -24.57
CA VAL A 268 -11.29 -10.29 -25.92
C VAL A 268 -12.44 -9.33 -26.20
N LEU A 269 -12.12 -8.10 -26.58
CA LEU A 269 -13.06 -7.08 -27.06
C LEU A 269 -12.76 -6.74 -28.52
N ARG A 270 -13.79 -6.63 -29.35
CA ARG A 270 -13.69 -6.29 -30.77
C ARG A 270 -14.78 -5.30 -31.14
N ASN A 271 -14.42 -4.07 -31.50
CA ASN A 271 -15.36 -2.99 -31.78
C ASN A 271 -15.13 -2.44 -33.20
N ASP A 272 -16.21 -2.20 -33.97
CA ASP A 272 -16.09 -1.56 -35.29
C ASP A 272 -16.08 -0.03 -35.21
N GLY A 273 -16.31 0.54 -34.01
CA GLY A 273 -16.37 1.97 -33.73
C GLY A 273 -17.62 2.66 -34.30
N GLN A 274 -18.53 1.94 -34.94
CA GLN A 274 -19.58 2.52 -35.78
C GLN A 274 -20.98 1.98 -35.47
N SER A 275 -21.09 0.67 -35.24
CA SER A 275 -22.36 -0.05 -35.21
C SER A 275 -22.39 -1.33 -34.37
N ARG A 276 -21.25 -1.99 -34.12
CA ARG A 276 -21.21 -3.32 -33.49
C ARG A 276 -19.94 -3.59 -32.68
N PHE A 277 -20.10 -4.40 -31.64
CA PHE A 277 -18.99 -5.00 -30.90
C PHE A 277 -19.20 -6.50 -30.66
N ALA A 278 -18.15 -7.18 -30.22
CA ALA A 278 -18.15 -8.56 -29.77
C ALA A 278 -17.24 -8.74 -28.55
N LEU A 279 -17.61 -9.72 -27.70
CA LEU A 279 -16.87 -10.17 -26.54
C LEU A 279 -16.65 -11.67 -26.67
N ASP A 280 -15.41 -12.12 -26.46
CA ASP A 280 -15.07 -13.53 -26.34
C ASP A 280 -14.28 -13.77 -25.04
N GLY A 281 -14.52 -14.89 -24.35
CA GLY A 281 -13.91 -15.22 -23.05
C GLY A 281 -13.67 -16.71 -22.85
N GLY A 282 -12.82 -17.07 -21.89
CA GLY A 282 -12.54 -18.47 -21.53
C GLY A 282 -11.19 -18.70 -20.84
N ASP A 283 -11.01 -19.89 -20.27
CA ASP A 283 -9.73 -20.41 -19.75
C ASP A 283 -8.56 -20.15 -20.72
N ALA A 284 -7.54 -19.41 -20.27
CA ALA A 284 -6.35 -19.10 -21.06
C ALA A 284 -5.52 -20.34 -21.42
N THR A 285 -5.61 -21.42 -20.63
CA THR A 285 -5.00 -22.72 -20.93
C THR A 285 -5.89 -23.59 -21.83
N GLY A 286 -7.15 -23.19 -22.02
CA GLY A 286 -8.17 -23.91 -22.77
C GLY A 286 -8.02 -23.78 -24.31
N PRO A 287 -8.55 -24.75 -25.09
CA PRO A 287 -8.31 -24.82 -26.54
C PRO A 287 -9.11 -23.83 -27.39
N SER A 288 -10.06 -23.08 -26.80
CA SER A 288 -11.01 -22.21 -27.53
C SER A 288 -11.77 -21.30 -26.57
N LEU A 289 -12.12 -20.09 -27.03
CA LEU A 289 -12.99 -19.15 -26.30
C LEU A 289 -14.48 -19.35 -26.62
N THR A 290 -15.32 -18.94 -25.68
CA THR A 290 -16.76 -18.74 -25.83
C THR A 290 -17.04 -17.37 -26.44
N SER A 291 -17.88 -17.29 -27.47
CA SER A 291 -18.42 -16.03 -27.99
C SER A 291 -19.54 -15.54 -27.05
N LEU A 292 -19.17 -14.72 -26.06
CA LEU A 292 -20.07 -14.19 -25.03
C LEU A 292 -21.05 -13.15 -25.59
N TYR A 293 -20.59 -12.31 -26.53
CA TYR A 293 -21.44 -11.38 -27.27
C TYR A 293 -20.95 -11.15 -28.71
N SER A 294 -21.86 -10.89 -29.65
CA SER A 294 -21.55 -10.33 -30.97
C SER A 294 -22.81 -9.68 -31.55
N GLY A 295 -22.90 -8.36 -31.51
CA GLY A 295 -24.10 -7.64 -31.93
C GLY A 295 -23.92 -6.12 -31.96
N ALA A 296 -25.04 -5.40 -31.98
CA ALA A 296 -25.02 -3.93 -32.08
C ALA A 296 -24.42 -3.26 -30.84
N LEU A 297 -23.83 -2.08 -31.02
CA LEU A 297 -23.45 -1.19 -29.91
C LEU A 297 -24.70 -0.76 -29.09
N PRO A 298 -24.53 -0.38 -27.81
CA PRO A 298 -25.63 0.12 -26.98
C PRO A 298 -26.22 1.44 -27.53
N SER A 299 -27.47 1.74 -27.14
CA SER A 299 -28.19 2.92 -27.64
C SER A 299 -27.60 4.23 -27.08
N GLY A 300 -26.79 4.90 -27.89
CA GLY A 300 -26.10 6.16 -27.55
C GLY A 300 -24.65 6.16 -28.06
N TYR A 301 -24.06 4.96 -28.16
CA TYR A 301 -22.64 4.70 -28.40
C TYR A 301 -22.34 4.41 -29.89
N SER A 302 -23.06 5.06 -30.81
CA SER A 302 -22.99 4.77 -32.25
C SER A 302 -23.03 6.06 -33.08
N PRO A 303 -21.89 6.49 -33.66
CA PRO A 303 -20.55 5.90 -33.56
C PRO A 303 -19.95 6.01 -32.15
N MET A 304 -18.85 5.28 -31.90
CA MET A 304 -17.99 5.50 -30.75
C MET A 304 -17.23 6.83 -30.90
N HIS A 305 -16.75 7.35 -29.77
CA HIS A 305 -16.03 8.61 -29.67
C HIS A 305 -14.60 8.48 -29.10
N GLN A 306 -14.09 7.24 -29.00
CA GLN A 306 -12.76 6.87 -28.46
C GLN A 306 -11.69 7.97 -28.57
N GLU A 307 -11.00 8.28 -27.47
CA GLU A 307 -9.95 9.31 -27.48
C GLU A 307 -8.55 8.81 -27.82
N GLY A 308 -8.26 7.51 -27.65
CA GLY A 308 -6.96 6.92 -27.96
C GLY A 308 -5.92 7.03 -26.85
N GLY A 309 -6.34 7.29 -25.61
CA GLY A 309 -5.55 7.00 -24.42
C GLY A 309 -5.41 5.49 -24.20
N ILE A 310 -4.53 5.08 -23.28
CA ILE A 310 -4.34 3.68 -22.91
C ILE A 310 -4.11 3.60 -21.40
N GLY A 311 -4.74 2.63 -20.75
CA GLY A 311 -4.48 2.31 -19.33
C GLY A 311 -4.66 0.83 -19.01
N LEU A 312 -4.30 0.50 -17.78
CA LEU A 312 -4.35 -0.84 -17.18
C LEU A 312 -4.67 -0.72 -15.68
N GLY A 313 -5.70 -1.43 -15.23
CA GLY A 313 -6.12 -1.54 -13.83
C GLY A 313 -6.89 -0.34 -13.28
N VAL A 314 -7.28 0.61 -14.13
CA VAL A 314 -8.00 1.84 -13.75
C VAL A 314 -8.99 2.27 -14.83
N GLY A 315 -10.10 2.89 -14.43
CA GLY A 315 -11.09 3.46 -15.34
C GLY A 315 -10.60 4.71 -16.09
N GLY A 316 -11.33 5.10 -17.14
CA GLY A 316 -11.01 6.28 -17.96
C GLY A 316 -10.94 7.57 -17.14
N ASP A 317 -11.85 7.72 -16.18
CA ASP A 317 -11.97 8.82 -15.22
C ASP A 317 -10.98 8.76 -14.02
N GLN A 318 -10.09 7.76 -14.04
CA GLN A 318 -9.08 7.42 -13.03
C GLN A 318 -9.59 6.63 -11.80
N SER A 319 -10.83 6.12 -11.82
CA SER A 319 -11.35 5.21 -10.78
C SER A 319 -10.46 3.98 -10.57
N ASP A 320 -9.84 3.88 -9.39
CA ASP A 320 -8.69 3.03 -9.09
C ASP A 320 -8.93 2.02 -7.94
N MET A 321 -10.18 1.65 -7.68
CA MET A 321 -10.57 0.85 -6.51
C MET A 321 -10.83 -0.63 -6.78
N ALA A 322 -10.78 -1.07 -8.03
CA ALA A 322 -10.97 -2.48 -8.40
C ALA A 322 -9.61 -3.22 -8.48
N PRO A 323 -9.41 -4.30 -7.70
CA PRO A 323 -8.27 -5.18 -7.87
C PRO A 323 -8.42 -6.08 -9.11
N GLY A 324 -7.31 -6.69 -9.50
CA GLY A 324 -7.22 -7.65 -10.59
C GLY A 324 -5.79 -8.13 -10.79
N ALA A 325 -5.57 -9.01 -11.76
CA ALA A 325 -4.24 -9.53 -12.06
C ALA A 325 -4.05 -9.64 -13.57
N PHE A 326 -2.97 -9.04 -14.08
CA PHE A 326 -2.66 -8.93 -15.51
C PHE A 326 -1.34 -9.62 -15.85
N PHE A 327 -1.29 -10.32 -16.99
CA PHE A 327 -0.11 -11.08 -17.43
C PHE A 327 0.39 -10.64 -18.81
N GLU A 328 -0.51 -10.49 -19.77
CA GLU A 328 -0.24 -9.95 -21.09
C GLU A 328 -1.48 -9.36 -21.73
N GLY A 329 -1.31 -8.44 -22.68
CA GLY A 329 -2.39 -7.93 -23.50
C GLY A 329 -1.87 -7.12 -24.67
N ALA A 330 -2.68 -6.99 -25.71
CA ALA A 330 -2.36 -6.09 -26.83
C ALA A 330 -3.61 -5.49 -27.45
N ILE A 331 -3.47 -4.25 -27.90
CA ILE A 331 -4.48 -3.51 -28.64
C ILE A 331 -4.05 -3.44 -30.11
N VAL A 332 -4.95 -3.76 -31.02
CA VAL A 332 -4.70 -3.85 -32.46
C VAL A 332 -5.63 -2.96 -33.27
N SER A 333 -5.08 -2.31 -34.30
CA SER A 333 -5.87 -1.51 -35.23
C SER A 333 -6.66 -2.40 -36.18
N GLY A 334 -7.98 -2.17 -36.26
CA GLY A 334 -8.93 -2.92 -37.07
C GLY A 334 -9.62 -4.07 -36.33
N TYR A 335 -10.87 -4.33 -36.71
CA TYR A 335 -11.69 -5.43 -36.15
C TYR A 335 -11.08 -6.80 -36.48
N ALA A 336 -10.76 -7.59 -35.46
CA ALA A 336 -10.16 -8.92 -35.62
C ALA A 336 -11.20 -10.00 -35.99
N SER A 337 -10.88 -10.82 -36.99
CA SER A 337 -11.72 -11.97 -37.35
C SER A 337 -11.62 -13.12 -36.35
N ASP A 338 -12.68 -13.91 -36.22
CA ASP A 338 -12.77 -15.04 -35.27
C ASP A 338 -11.61 -16.05 -35.46
N SER A 339 -11.15 -16.24 -36.71
CA SER A 339 -9.98 -17.09 -37.02
C SER A 339 -8.65 -16.52 -36.49
N THR A 340 -8.54 -15.19 -36.37
CA THR A 340 -7.37 -14.52 -35.77
C THR A 340 -7.40 -14.73 -34.26
N ILE A 341 -8.55 -14.49 -33.61
CA ILE A 341 -8.74 -14.68 -32.17
C ILE A 341 -8.50 -16.14 -31.76
N ALA A 342 -9.06 -17.10 -32.49
CA ALA A 342 -8.81 -18.53 -32.24
C ALA A 342 -7.32 -18.91 -32.40
N SER A 343 -6.58 -18.22 -33.28
CA SER A 343 -5.13 -18.42 -33.45
C SER A 343 -4.31 -17.76 -32.34
N VAL A 344 -4.78 -16.63 -31.79
CA VAL A 344 -4.20 -15.99 -30.60
C VAL A 344 -4.43 -16.86 -29.36
N GLN A 345 -5.65 -17.34 -29.11
CA GLN A 345 -5.93 -18.28 -28.03
C GLN A 345 -5.09 -19.56 -28.15
N SER A 346 -4.93 -20.11 -29.36
CA SER A 346 -4.05 -21.27 -29.57
C SER A 346 -2.56 -20.98 -29.27
N ASN A 347 -2.14 -19.71 -29.24
CA ASN A 347 -0.81 -19.32 -28.77
C ASN A 347 -0.76 -19.18 -27.24
N ILE A 348 -1.80 -18.60 -26.62
CA ILE A 348 -1.90 -18.40 -25.16
C ILE A 348 -1.99 -19.76 -24.44
N ALA A 349 -2.82 -20.69 -24.93
CA ALA A 349 -2.88 -22.05 -24.39
C ALA A 349 -1.55 -22.80 -24.51
N ALA A 350 -0.81 -22.57 -25.61
CA ALA A 350 0.54 -23.08 -25.82
C ALA A 350 1.62 -22.35 -24.97
N ALA A 351 1.29 -21.23 -24.33
CA ALA A 351 2.09 -20.61 -23.29
C ALA A 351 1.95 -21.35 -21.95
N SER A 352 0.83 -22.08 -21.74
CA SER A 352 0.61 -22.97 -20.59
C SER A 352 0.93 -22.30 -19.25
N TYR A 353 0.12 -21.30 -18.90
CA TYR A 353 0.14 -20.59 -17.64
C TYR A 353 -0.16 -21.51 -16.45
N ALA A 354 0.62 -21.37 -15.37
CA ALA A 354 0.42 -22.05 -14.09
C ALA A 354 1.08 -21.27 -12.94
N GLY A 355 0.64 -21.47 -11.70
CA GLY A 355 1.07 -20.70 -10.52
C GLY A 355 -0.10 -19.92 -9.91
N THR A 356 0.21 -18.84 -9.17
CA THR A 356 -0.80 -17.92 -8.65
C THR A 356 -1.39 -17.08 -9.78
N SER A 357 -2.69 -17.14 -10.00
CA SER A 357 -3.39 -16.25 -10.96
C SER A 357 -3.88 -14.94 -10.33
N GLY A 358 -3.56 -14.71 -9.06
CA GLY A 358 -4.15 -13.66 -8.22
C GLY A 358 -4.95 -14.29 -7.10
N GLY A 359 -4.60 -13.92 -5.87
CA GLY A 359 -5.47 -14.07 -4.70
C GLY A 359 -6.32 -12.81 -4.60
N GLY A 360 -7.63 -12.96 -4.37
CA GLY A 360 -8.56 -11.82 -4.38
C GLY A 360 -8.22 -10.74 -3.34
N PRO A 361 -8.99 -9.64 -3.26
CA PRO A 361 -9.01 -8.72 -2.11
C PRO A 361 -9.61 -9.36 -0.85
N GLY A 362 -9.50 -10.67 -0.72
CA GLY A 362 -9.65 -11.33 0.54
C GLY A 362 -8.51 -10.94 1.47
N VAL A 363 -8.72 -11.18 2.75
CA VAL A 363 -7.67 -11.09 3.76
C VAL A 363 -7.38 -12.48 4.32
N PRO A 364 -6.21 -12.68 4.94
CA PRO A 364 -6.01 -13.82 5.82
C PRO A 364 -6.96 -13.72 7.03
N VAL A 365 -7.96 -14.62 7.10
CA VAL A 365 -8.81 -14.76 8.29
C VAL A 365 -8.00 -15.48 9.35
N THR A 366 -7.62 -14.74 10.40
CA THR A 366 -6.68 -15.25 11.41
C THR A 366 -7.43 -16.10 12.44
N GLY A 367 -7.13 -17.39 12.44
CA GLY A 367 -7.73 -18.40 13.31
C GLY A 367 -6.93 -18.68 14.60
N PRO A 368 -7.28 -19.79 15.29
CA PRO A 368 -6.66 -20.21 16.53
C PRO A 368 -5.14 -20.38 16.44
N GLY A 369 -4.42 -19.72 17.36
CA GLY A 369 -2.97 -19.83 17.50
C GLY A 369 -2.12 -19.06 16.48
N GLY A 370 -2.71 -18.12 15.73
CA GLY A 370 -2.02 -17.36 14.68
C GLY A 370 -1.91 -18.11 13.35
N SER A 371 -2.60 -19.24 13.21
CA SER A 371 -2.80 -19.91 11.91
C SER A 371 -3.87 -19.18 11.10
N CYS A 372 -3.80 -19.25 9.78
CA CYS A 372 -4.81 -18.69 8.87
C CYS A 372 -5.83 -19.77 8.45
N LEU A 373 -7.05 -19.33 8.15
CA LEU A 373 -8.11 -20.16 7.55
C LEU A 373 -7.67 -20.61 6.15
N ASP A 374 -7.59 -21.92 5.90
CA ASP A 374 -6.92 -22.51 4.73
C ASP A 374 -7.83 -23.50 4.00
N VAL A 375 -7.80 -23.52 2.66
CA VAL A 375 -8.44 -24.57 1.86
C VAL A 375 -7.43 -25.65 1.48
N SER A 376 -7.56 -26.83 2.09
CA SER A 376 -6.57 -27.91 2.03
C SER A 376 -6.15 -28.31 0.60
N GLY A 377 -5.05 -27.77 0.06
CA GLY A 377 -4.49 -28.27 -1.21
C GLY A 377 -3.53 -27.41 -2.04
N ASN A 378 -3.07 -26.24 -1.55
CA ASN A 378 -2.19 -25.32 -2.28
C ASN A 378 -2.78 -24.87 -3.62
N ASP A 379 -3.69 -23.90 -3.54
CA ASP A 379 -4.40 -23.23 -4.64
C ASP A 379 -5.30 -24.13 -5.50
N ASN A 380 -5.72 -25.32 -5.03
CA ASN A 380 -6.44 -26.32 -5.86
C ASN A 380 -7.87 -26.66 -5.39
N GLY A 381 -8.47 -25.84 -4.52
CA GLY A 381 -9.80 -26.06 -3.95
C GLY A 381 -10.95 -26.13 -4.96
N GLY A 382 -11.58 -27.30 -5.05
CA GLY A 382 -12.89 -27.51 -5.69
C GLY A 382 -13.97 -27.90 -4.66
N ASP A 383 -15.20 -28.11 -5.13
CA ASP A 383 -16.33 -28.53 -4.26
C ASP A 383 -15.97 -29.77 -3.42
N GLY A 384 -16.17 -29.66 -2.10
CA GLY A 384 -15.86 -30.72 -1.14
C GLY A 384 -14.38 -30.81 -0.75
N THR A 385 -13.60 -29.76 -1.01
CA THR A 385 -12.26 -29.60 -0.42
C THR A 385 -12.41 -29.15 1.02
N ALA A 386 -11.72 -29.82 1.95
CA ALA A 386 -11.78 -29.46 3.36
C ALA A 386 -11.25 -28.04 3.62
N VAL A 387 -11.82 -27.37 4.62
CA VAL A 387 -11.26 -26.12 5.17
C VAL A 387 -10.61 -26.42 6.51
N ASP A 388 -9.35 -26.02 6.65
CA ASP A 388 -8.52 -26.27 7.82
C ASP A 388 -7.87 -24.98 8.35
N ILE A 389 -6.89 -25.12 9.24
CA ILE A 389 -6.02 -24.02 9.65
C ILE A 389 -4.56 -24.40 9.35
N TRP A 390 -3.85 -23.48 8.70
CA TRP A 390 -2.46 -23.65 8.29
C TRP A 390 -1.63 -22.42 8.67
N SER A 391 -0.30 -22.51 8.62
CA SER A 391 0.57 -21.34 8.79
C SER A 391 0.25 -20.28 7.73
N CYS A 392 0.15 -19.02 8.12
CA CYS A 392 -0.18 -17.92 7.23
C CYS A 392 0.87 -17.76 6.10
N GLN A 393 0.38 -17.53 4.87
CA GLN A 393 1.18 -17.40 3.65
C GLN A 393 0.67 -16.20 2.84
N HIS A 394 1.54 -15.22 2.60
CA HIS A 394 1.21 -13.88 2.07
C HIS A 394 0.60 -13.86 0.64
N ASP A 395 0.87 -14.88 -0.18
CA ASP A 395 0.38 -15.00 -1.56
C ASP A 395 -0.45 -16.28 -1.79
N ALA A 396 -0.94 -16.93 -0.73
CA ALA A 396 -1.70 -18.18 -0.82
C ALA A 396 -3.17 -17.91 -1.16
N VAL A 397 -3.59 -18.30 -2.36
CA VAL A 397 -4.94 -18.02 -2.88
C VAL A 397 -6.01 -18.77 -2.07
N ASP A 398 -5.65 -19.87 -1.43
CA ASP A 398 -6.46 -20.66 -0.49
C ASP A 398 -6.50 -20.10 0.94
N GLN A 399 -5.83 -18.97 1.23
CA GLN A 399 -5.87 -18.27 2.52
C GLN A 399 -6.43 -16.84 2.44
N ASP A 400 -6.57 -16.25 1.25
CA ASP A 400 -7.23 -14.95 1.05
C ASP A 400 -8.77 -15.11 0.99
N TRP A 401 -9.50 -14.62 2.01
CA TRP A 401 -10.97 -14.70 2.08
C TRP A 401 -11.66 -13.34 2.04
N GLN A 402 -12.57 -13.14 1.09
CA GLN A 402 -13.46 -11.99 1.00
C GLN A 402 -14.68 -12.18 1.90
N TYR A 403 -15.07 -11.15 2.67
CA TYR A 403 -16.33 -11.15 3.41
C TYR A 403 -17.39 -10.31 2.68
N LEU A 404 -18.31 -10.98 1.99
CA LEU A 404 -19.37 -10.35 1.22
C LEU A 404 -20.56 -10.01 2.13
N ARG A 405 -20.99 -8.74 2.12
CA ARG A 405 -22.10 -8.24 2.94
C ARG A 405 -23.01 -7.31 2.13
N THR A 406 -24.32 -7.43 2.30
CA THR A 406 -25.25 -6.40 1.79
C THR A 406 -25.13 -5.14 2.65
N VAL A 407 -24.58 -4.06 2.08
CA VAL A 407 -24.62 -2.71 2.69
C VAL A 407 -25.92 -1.98 2.34
N PRO A 408 -26.62 -1.37 3.31
CA PRO A 408 -27.68 -0.40 3.01
C PRO A 408 -27.13 0.88 2.38
N ASP A 409 -27.78 1.29 1.28
CA ASP A 409 -27.55 2.48 0.46
C ASP A 409 -26.96 3.69 1.24
N GLN A 410 -25.74 4.10 0.87
CA GLN A 410 -25.02 5.23 1.45
C GLN A 410 -25.33 6.58 0.76
N GLY A 411 -26.54 6.76 0.24
CA GLY A 411 -27.12 8.09 0.00
C GLY A 411 -26.80 8.73 -1.34
N LEU A 412 -26.51 7.94 -2.38
CA LEU A 412 -26.36 8.47 -3.75
C LEU A 412 -27.71 9.00 -4.30
N PRO A 413 -27.72 9.98 -5.24
CA PRO A 413 -28.95 10.61 -5.71
C PRO A 413 -29.90 9.65 -6.45
N SER A 414 -30.98 9.21 -5.78
CA SER A 414 -31.90 8.20 -6.28
C SER A 414 -32.64 8.59 -7.57
N ASN A 415 -32.52 7.81 -8.65
CA ASN A 415 -33.46 7.88 -9.79
C ASN A 415 -33.86 6.54 -10.45
N THR A 416 -33.28 5.40 -10.06
CA THR A 416 -33.70 4.06 -10.52
C THR A 416 -34.13 3.17 -9.35
N ALA A 417 -35.21 2.41 -9.53
CA ALA A 417 -35.75 1.53 -8.50
C ALA A 417 -35.08 0.15 -8.56
N ALA A 418 -34.05 -0.06 -7.76
CA ALA A 418 -33.44 -1.38 -7.58
C ALA A 418 -34.47 -2.38 -7.02
N PRO A 419 -34.61 -3.60 -7.60
CA PRO A 419 -35.48 -4.63 -7.05
C PRO A 419 -34.87 -5.23 -5.78
N SER A 420 -35.72 -5.59 -4.82
CA SER A 420 -35.29 -6.20 -3.56
C SER A 420 -34.70 -7.60 -3.75
N TRP A 421 -33.38 -7.70 -3.77
CA TRP A 421 -32.64 -8.96 -3.61
C TRP A 421 -31.70 -8.85 -2.42
N GLN A 422 -31.72 -9.89 -1.59
CA GLN A 422 -31.08 -9.96 -0.29
C GLN A 422 -29.92 -10.94 -0.42
N TYR A 423 -28.69 -10.45 -0.50
CA TYR A 423 -27.50 -11.29 -0.57
C TYR A 423 -26.95 -11.54 0.85
N PRO A 424 -26.66 -12.80 1.21
CA PRO A 424 -26.30 -13.16 2.58
C PRO A 424 -24.84 -12.78 2.92
N GLU A 425 -24.52 -12.91 4.21
CA GLU A 425 -23.20 -12.71 4.78
C GLU A 425 -22.32 -13.94 4.49
N GLU A 426 -21.61 -13.93 3.37
CA GLU A 426 -20.79 -15.05 2.85
C GLU A 426 -19.29 -14.79 3.05
N LEU A 427 -18.53 -15.84 3.38
CA LEU A 427 -17.06 -15.84 3.25
C LEU A 427 -16.67 -16.57 1.97
N VAL A 428 -15.88 -15.92 1.11
CA VAL A 428 -15.57 -16.39 -0.24
C VAL A 428 -14.06 -16.41 -0.50
N THR A 429 -13.55 -17.54 -0.97
CA THR A 429 -12.20 -17.66 -1.54
C THR A 429 -12.24 -18.53 -2.80
N MET A 430 -11.30 -18.36 -3.73
CA MET A 430 -11.25 -19.11 -5.00
C MET A 430 -12.57 -19.10 -5.83
N GLY A 431 -13.44 -18.10 -5.63
CA GLY A 431 -14.78 -18.04 -6.24
C GLY A 431 -15.83 -18.99 -5.62
N ARG A 432 -15.54 -19.57 -4.45
CA ARG A 432 -16.38 -20.50 -3.69
C ARG A 432 -16.59 -20.03 -2.25
N CYS A 433 -17.62 -20.57 -1.61
CA CYS A 433 -18.03 -20.19 -0.26
C CYS A 433 -17.51 -21.15 0.80
N LEU A 434 -17.25 -20.62 1.99
CA LEU A 434 -17.10 -21.38 3.23
C LEU A 434 -18.45 -22.07 3.54
N ASP A 435 -18.52 -23.40 3.46
CA ASP A 435 -19.76 -24.19 3.57
C ASP A 435 -19.68 -25.22 4.71
N ILE A 436 -20.83 -25.66 5.22
CA ILE A 436 -20.94 -26.72 6.23
C ILE A 436 -21.41 -27.99 5.52
N ASP A 437 -20.62 -29.07 5.58
CA ASP A 437 -20.87 -30.36 4.91
C ASP A 437 -22.35 -30.77 4.99
N GLY A 438 -22.99 -30.78 3.83
CA GLY A 438 -24.39 -31.17 3.65
C GLY A 438 -25.43 -30.25 4.29
N ASP A 439 -25.14 -28.95 4.46
CA ASP A 439 -26.00 -27.94 5.11
C ASP A 439 -26.33 -28.29 6.59
N GLY A 440 -25.37 -28.96 7.25
CA GLY A 440 -25.53 -29.58 8.56
C GLY A 440 -25.68 -28.62 9.74
N THR A 441 -26.24 -29.13 10.85
CA THR A 441 -26.60 -28.32 12.04
C THR A 441 -26.26 -29.00 13.37
N ALA A 442 -25.29 -29.92 13.37
CA ALA A 442 -24.85 -30.64 14.56
C ALA A 442 -23.42 -30.27 14.95
N SER A 443 -23.12 -30.31 16.25
CA SER A 443 -21.75 -30.28 16.78
C SER A 443 -20.84 -31.28 16.05
N GLY A 444 -19.69 -30.82 15.58
CA GLY A 444 -18.69 -31.64 14.89
C GLY A 444 -18.98 -31.89 13.40
N THR A 445 -19.99 -31.25 12.79
CA THR A 445 -20.11 -31.22 11.33
C THR A 445 -18.94 -30.44 10.73
N LYS A 446 -18.34 -30.96 9.66
CA LYS A 446 -17.15 -30.38 9.03
C LYS A 446 -17.47 -29.20 8.11
N VAL A 447 -16.44 -28.39 7.90
CA VAL A 447 -16.48 -27.21 7.03
C VAL A 447 -15.63 -27.45 5.79
N GLU A 448 -16.15 -27.07 4.64
CA GLU A 448 -15.59 -27.33 3.31
C GLU A 448 -15.75 -26.12 2.38
N LEU A 449 -15.05 -26.14 1.25
CA LEU A 449 -15.19 -25.15 0.20
C LEU A 449 -16.19 -25.67 -0.85
N TRP A 450 -17.21 -24.87 -1.18
CA TRP A 450 -18.25 -25.27 -2.14
C TRP A 450 -18.75 -24.09 -3.02
N ASP A 451 -19.14 -24.36 -4.26
CA ASP A 451 -19.79 -23.41 -5.17
C ASP A 451 -20.91 -22.60 -4.46
N CYS A 452 -20.77 -21.27 -4.43
CA CYS A 452 -21.68 -20.37 -3.71
C CYS A 452 -23.11 -20.43 -4.25
N ASN A 453 -24.01 -21.03 -3.48
CA ASN A 453 -25.38 -21.38 -3.85
C ASN A 453 -26.45 -20.74 -2.93
N GLY A 454 -26.05 -20.17 -1.79
CA GLY A 454 -26.90 -19.37 -0.90
C GLY A 454 -27.72 -20.15 0.13
N VAL A 455 -27.39 -21.43 0.40
CA VAL A 455 -27.93 -22.16 1.58
C VAL A 455 -27.48 -21.53 2.89
N GLY A 456 -28.13 -21.90 4.00
CA GLY A 456 -27.80 -21.37 5.32
C GLY A 456 -26.44 -21.84 5.84
N GLY A 457 -25.93 -22.98 5.37
CA GLY A 457 -24.57 -23.47 5.64
C GLY A 457 -23.45 -22.52 5.16
N GLN A 458 -23.72 -21.69 4.14
CA GLN A 458 -22.76 -20.74 3.58
C GLN A 458 -22.75 -19.36 4.29
N GLN A 459 -23.56 -19.18 5.33
CA GLN A 459 -23.76 -17.89 6.00
C GLN A 459 -22.92 -17.80 7.27
N TRP A 460 -22.10 -16.76 7.40
CA TRP A 460 -21.14 -16.63 8.49
C TRP A 460 -21.09 -15.17 8.98
N VAL A 461 -21.31 -14.97 10.28
CA VAL A 461 -21.48 -13.64 10.88
C VAL A 461 -20.41 -13.43 11.95
N PRO A 462 -19.41 -12.55 11.72
CA PRO A 462 -18.40 -12.25 12.73
C PRO A 462 -19.04 -11.57 13.94
N GLN A 463 -18.69 -12.04 15.13
CA GLN A 463 -19.19 -11.55 16.41
C GLN A 463 -18.14 -10.67 17.09
N SER A 464 -18.56 -9.71 17.90
CA SER A 464 -17.65 -8.79 18.63
C SER A 464 -16.79 -9.44 19.72
N ASN A 465 -16.90 -10.76 19.91
CA ASN A 465 -16.05 -11.59 20.77
C ASN A 465 -15.03 -12.43 19.98
N GLY A 466 -14.87 -12.14 18.67
CA GLY A 466 -13.96 -12.83 17.74
C GLY A 466 -14.43 -14.20 17.25
N THR A 467 -15.63 -14.64 17.62
CA THR A 467 -16.22 -15.87 17.05
C THR A 467 -16.91 -15.64 15.71
N LEU A 468 -16.88 -16.64 14.83
CA LEU A 468 -17.58 -16.63 13.57
C LEU A 468 -18.82 -17.55 13.65
N LEU A 469 -20.02 -16.95 13.72
CA LEU A 469 -21.29 -17.65 13.93
C LEU A 469 -21.95 -18.04 12.61
N ASN A 470 -22.37 -19.29 12.46
CA ASN A 470 -23.30 -19.70 11.40
C ASN A 470 -24.77 -19.55 11.88
N PRO A 471 -25.61 -18.69 11.26
CA PRO A 471 -26.98 -18.43 11.75
C PRO A 471 -27.96 -19.60 11.63
N GLN A 472 -27.74 -20.53 10.68
CA GLN A 472 -28.61 -21.69 10.48
C GLN A 472 -28.46 -22.73 11.59
N SER A 473 -27.22 -23.08 11.95
CA SER A 473 -26.91 -24.02 13.01
C SER A 473 -26.99 -23.39 14.41
N GLY A 474 -26.71 -22.09 14.53
CA GLY A 474 -26.50 -21.44 15.82
C GLY A 474 -25.18 -21.83 16.50
N LEU A 475 -24.23 -22.36 15.73
CA LEU A 475 -22.92 -22.85 16.15
C LEU A 475 -21.81 -21.99 15.51
N CYS A 476 -20.62 -22.01 16.11
CA CYS A 476 -19.48 -21.20 15.69
C CYS A 476 -18.39 -22.05 15.04
N LEU A 477 -17.67 -21.46 14.07
CA LEU A 477 -16.47 -22.06 13.49
C LEU A 477 -15.44 -22.36 14.59
N THR A 478 -14.89 -23.57 14.58
CA THR A 478 -14.11 -24.13 15.68
C THR A 478 -12.94 -24.95 15.15
N SER A 479 -11.77 -24.80 15.75
CA SER A 479 -10.66 -25.76 15.63
C SER A 479 -10.85 -26.90 16.62
N PRO A 480 -11.14 -28.13 16.18
CA PRO A 480 -11.56 -29.21 17.08
C PRO A 480 -10.53 -29.55 18.15
N ASN A 481 -10.97 -29.54 19.40
CA ASN A 481 -10.17 -29.75 20.62
C ASN A 481 -9.10 -28.67 20.90
N GLY A 482 -9.17 -27.51 20.25
CA GLY A 482 -8.17 -26.45 20.38
C GLY A 482 -6.80 -26.83 19.81
N SER A 483 -6.80 -27.57 18.70
CA SER A 483 -5.58 -27.79 17.92
C SER A 483 -5.15 -26.48 17.23
N THR A 484 -3.84 -26.28 17.10
CA THR A 484 -3.23 -25.20 16.31
C THR A 484 -2.26 -25.76 15.26
N ALA A 485 -2.37 -27.06 14.96
CA ALA A 485 -1.51 -27.74 14.00
C ALA A 485 -2.05 -27.62 12.58
N ASN A 486 -1.17 -27.28 11.63
CA ASN A 486 -1.43 -27.26 10.19
C ASN A 486 -2.20 -28.50 9.72
N GLY A 487 -3.28 -28.32 8.95
CA GLY A 487 -4.13 -29.43 8.48
C GLY A 487 -5.24 -29.83 9.45
N THR A 488 -5.55 -29.01 10.47
CA THR A 488 -6.68 -29.29 11.38
C THR A 488 -8.00 -28.87 10.75
N VAL A 489 -8.65 -29.80 10.03
CA VAL A 489 -9.97 -29.57 9.39
C VAL A 489 -11.01 -29.11 10.42
N LEU A 490 -11.61 -27.95 10.17
CA LEU A 490 -12.49 -27.24 11.10
C LEU A 490 -13.90 -27.86 11.20
N ASP A 491 -14.59 -27.59 12.31
CA ASP A 491 -16.00 -27.93 12.50
C ASP A 491 -16.81 -26.77 13.10
N ILE A 492 -18.12 -26.98 13.18
CA ILE A 492 -19.03 -26.13 13.97
C ILE A 492 -19.28 -26.74 15.36
N GLU A 493 -19.13 -25.92 16.40
CA GLU A 493 -19.41 -26.30 17.79
C GLU A 493 -20.14 -25.18 18.55
N ALA A 494 -20.61 -25.47 19.76
CA ALA A 494 -21.31 -24.49 20.58
C ALA A 494 -20.41 -23.26 20.85
N CYS A 495 -20.93 -22.05 20.61
CA CYS A 495 -20.17 -20.81 20.77
C CYS A 495 -19.80 -20.55 22.25
N THR A 496 -18.50 -20.40 22.52
CA THR A 496 -17.91 -20.18 23.86
C THR A 496 -16.96 -18.99 23.92
N ALA A 497 -16.49 -18.48 22.77
CA ALA A 497 -15.44 -17.46 22.66
C ALA A 497 -14.07 -17.85 23.23
N ALA A 498 -13.83 -19.16 23.46
CA ALA A 498 -12.50 -19.66 23.77
C ALA A 498 -11.56 -19.55 22.55
N ALA A 499 -10.25 -19.69 22.79
CA ALA A 499 -9.20 -19.43 21.80
C ALA A 499 -9.26 -20.34 20.56
N ASP A 500 -9.95 -21.48 20.66
CA ASP A 500 -10.23 -22.45 19.59
C ASP A 500 -11.39 -22.04 18.67
N GLN A 501 -12.09 -20.94 18.99
CA GLN A 501 -13.17 -20.36 18.19
C GLN A 501 -12.88 -18.90 17.78
N GLN A 502 -11.66 -18.42 17.98
CA GLN A 502 -11.23 -17.09 17.56
C GLN A 502 -10.87 -17.11 16.06
N PHE A 503 -11.73 -16.51 15.24
CA PHE A 503 -11.58 -16.39 13.78
C PHE A 503 -11.81 -14.94 13.38
N LEU A 504 -10.72 -14.18 13.37
CA LEU A 504 -10.71 -12.75 13.09
C LEU A 504 -10.69 -12.50 11.58
N ILE A 505 -11.84 -12.10 11.03
CA ILE A 505 -11.90 -11.46 9.72
C ILE A 505 -11.38 -10.03 9.87
N SER A 506 -10.16 -9.76 9.41
CA SER A 506 -9.72 -8.38 9.16
C SER A 506 -10.63 -7.76 8.09
N PRO A 507 -11.36 -6.66 8.33
CA PRO A 507 -12.15 -6.08 7.26
C PRO A 507 -11.20 -5.54 6.19
N GLY A 508 -11.27 -6.04 4.94
CA GLY A 508 -10.46 -5.59 3.79
C GLY A 508 -10.68 -4.12 3.36
N TRP A 509 -11.32 -3.33 4.22
CA TRP A 509 -11.68 -1.92 4.08
C TRP A 509 -11.18 -1.07 5.27
N LEU A 510 -10.50 -1.68 6.25
CA LEU A 510 -9.97 -1.01 7.44
C LEU A 510 -8.59 -1.57 7.82
N ILE A 511 -7.54 -1.04 7.19
CA ILE A 511 -6.18 -1.16 7.71
C ILE A 511 -6.09 -0.26 8.96
N GLN A 512 -6.48 -0.81 10.11
CA GLN A 512 -6.49 -0.12 11.42
C GLN A 512 -5.65 -0.87 12.47
N GLY A 513 -4.54 -1.48 12.06
CA GLY A 513 -3.39 -1.67 12.93
C GLY A 513 -2.47 -0.44 12.85
N GLN A 514 -1.71 -0.15 13.89
CA GLN A 514 -0.70 0.91 13.86
C GLN A 514 0.71 0.31 13.81
N THR A 515 1.59 0.96 13.06
CA THR A 515 3.02 0.61 13.05
C THR A 515 3.68 1.16 14.31
N ILE A 516 4.26 0.30 15.15
CA ILE A 516 5.10 0.76 16.26
C ILE A 516 6.31 1.44 15.62
N SER A 517 6.37 2.77 15.76
CA SER A 517 7.47 3.57 15.23
C SER A 517 8.68 3.38 16.14
N ALA A 518 9.81 3.00 15.55
CA ALA A 518 11.04 2.64 16.25
C ALA A 518 12.14 3.71 16.07
N PRO A 519 13.30 3.57 16.75
CA PRO A 519 14.42 4.48 16.59
C PRO A 519 14.83 4.67 15.12
N ALA A 520 15.23 5.90 14.77
CA ALA A 520 15.58 6.34 13.41
C ALA A 520 14.49 6.24 12.33
N GLY A 521 13.26 5.84 12.65
CA GLY A 521 12.14 5.76 11.71
C GLY A 521 11.96 4.41 11.01
N ASP A 522 12.66 3.36 11.48
CA ASP A 522 12.25 1.98 11.22
C ASP A 522 10.92 1.66 11.94
N CYS A 523 10.31 0.54 11.57
CA CYS A 523 9.13 -0.04 12.22
C CYS A 523 9.53 -1.25 13.06
N VAL A 524 8.71 -1.63 14.05
CA VAL A 524 8.84 -2.95 14.70
C VAL A 524 8.12 -4.00 13.85
N GLY A 525 8.81 -5.08 13.52
CA GLY A 525 8.26 -6.23 12.79
C GLY A 525 8.77 -7.54 13.38
N SER A 526 8.88 -8.58 12.56
CA SER A 526 9.46 -9.86 12.95
C SER A 526 10.48 -10.39 11.94
N THR A 527 11.44 -11.15 12.46
CA THR A 527 12.51 -11.80 11.69
C THR A 527 12.03 -12.84 10.67
N ALA A 528 10.72 -13.10 10.57
CA ALA A 528 10.09 -13.99 9.59
C ALA A 528 8.98 -13.31 8.75
N GLY A 529 8.75 -12.00 8.91
CA GLY A 529 7.62 -11.30 8.29
C GLY A 529 6.27 -11.87 8.72
N ALA A 530 5.27 -11.76 7.84
CA ALA A 530 3.94 -12.34 8.02
C ALA A 530 3.90 -13.87 8.26
N ALA A 531 5.03 -14.59 8.10
CA ALA A 531 5.16 -16.03 8.36
C ALA A 531 5.65 -16.36 9.80
N ALA A 532 5.60 -15.39 10.73
CA ALA A 532 5.99 -15.61 12.12
C ALA A 532 5.16 -16.69 12.83
N VAL A 533 5.82 -17.44 13.69
CA VAL A 533 5.25 -18.42 14.63
C VAL A 533 5.67 -18.12 16.06
N ALA A 534 5.02 -18.72 17.05
CA ALA A 534 5.40 -18.53 18.46
C ALA A 534 6.88 -18.90 18.68
N GLY A 535 7.68 -17.94 19.16
CA GLY A 535 9.14 -18.02 19.28
C GLY A 535 9.90 -17.34 18.14
N THR A 536 9.24 -16.54 17.30
CA THR A 536 9.89 -15.70 16.29
C THR A 536 10.39 -14.42 16.94
N ALA A 537 11.67 -14.11 16.74
CA ALA A 537 12.27 -12.91 17.31
C ALA A 537 11.71 -11.63 16.64
N VAL A 538 11.42 -10.63 17.47
CA VAL A 538 10.94 -9.30 17.06
C VAL A 538 12.14 -8.39 16.80
N ASP A 539 12.12 -7.65 15.70
CA ASP A 539 13.23 -6.84 15.24
C ASP A 539 12.79 -5.46 14.70
N LEU A 540 13.79 -4.59 14.52
CA LEU A 540 13.66 -3.44 13.63
C LEU A 540 13.49 -3.94 12.19
N ALA A 541 12.50 -3.43 11.48
CA ALA A 541 12.23 -3.70 10.08
C ALA A 541 11.97 -2.37 9.34
N SER A 542 12.34 -2.30 8.06
CA SER A 542 12.01 -1.13 7.25
C SER A 542 10.51 -1.05 7.00
N CYS A 543 9.89 0.08 7.32
CA CYS A 543 8.45 0.27 7.27
C CYS A 543 7.82 -0.10 5.91
N ALA A 544 6.95 -1.11 5.90
CA ALA A 544 6.26 -1.60 4.71
C ALA A 544 4.74 -1.71 4.98
N ARG A 545 3.93 -1.03 4.15
CA ARG A 545 2.47 -0.93 4.35
C ARG A 545 1.68 -2.20 4.01
N GLU A 546 2.36 -3.25 3.56
CA GLU A 546 1.76 -4.54 3.16
C GLU A 546 2.19 -5.70 4.09
N ASP A 547 3.08 -5.44 5.06
CA ASP A 547 3.66 -6.46 5.95
C ASP A 547 2.78 -6.64 7.21
N ALA A 548 2.02 -7.74 7.26
CA ALA A 548 1.04 -8.01 8.33
C ALA A 548 1.63 -8.12 9.75
N ASP A 549 2.94 -8.35 9.89
CA ASP A 549 3.66 -8.39 11.17
C ASP A 549 4.17 -7.03 11.64
N GLN A 550 4.15 -6.00 10.78
CA GLN A 550 4.45 -4.62 11.17
C GLN A 550 3.20 -3.87 11.68
N TYR A 551 2.03 -4.50 11.64
CA TYR A 551 0.77 -3.95 12.14
C TYR A 551 0.47 -4.49 13.55
N TRP A 552 0.42 -3.58 14.51
CA TRP A 552 0.24 -3.88 15.92
C TRP A 552 -1.04 -3.23 16.48
N TRP A 553 -1.59 -3.87 17.51
CA TRP A 553 -2.75 -3.41 18.27
C TRP A 553 -2.44 -3.39 19.76
N GLN A 554 -2.68 -2.27 20.43
CA GLN A 554 -2.63 -2.18 21.89
C GLN A 554 -4.00 -2.53 22.48
N ASN A 555 -4.03 -3.53 23.35
CA ASN A 555 -5.26 -4.05 23.95
C ASN A 555 -5.49 -3.47 25.35
N GLY A 556 -6.76 -3.33 25.74
CA GLY A 556 -7.18 -2.85 27.06
C GLY A 556 -6.80 -3.75 28.26
N ASP A 557 -6.04 -4.82 28.03
CA ASP A 557 -5.44 -5.67 29.07
C ASP A 557 -3.92 -5.44 29.23
N GLU A 558 -3.38 -4.36 28.65
CA GLU A 558 -1.96 -3.99 28.56
C GLU A 558 -1.11 -4.89 27.64
N SER A 559 -1.69 -5.83 26.87
CA SER A 559 -0.94 -6.50 25.79
C SER A 559 -0.82 -5.66 24.54
N ILE A 560 0.23 -5.92 23.76
CA ILE A 560 0.40 -5.42 22.39
C ILE A 560 0.52 -6.65 21.49
N THR A 561 -0.24 -6.68 20.40
CA THR A 561 -0.40 -7.88 19.55
C THR A 561 -0.21 -7.59 18.07
N ALA A 562 0.45 -8.49 17.35
CA ALA A 562 0.50 -8.61 15.89
C ALA A 562 0.33 -10.10 15.52
N LEU A 563 -0.25 -10.40 14.35
CA LEU A 563 -0.50 -11.80 13.89
C LEU A 563 -1.22 -12.71 14.93
N ASN A 564 -2.13 -12.15 15.75
CA ASN A 564 -2.79 -12.86 16.87
C ASN A 564 -1.80 -13.48 17.90
N MET A 565 -0.59 -12.93 17.97
CA MET A 565 0.45 -13.22 18.96
C MET A 565 0.79 -11.94 19.74
N CYS A 566 1.27 -12.11 20.96
CA CYS A 566 1.66 -11.02 21.84
C CYS A 566 3.15 -10.70 21.66
N LEU A 567 3.48 -9.41 21.74
CA LEU A 567 4.83 -8.94 22.05
C LEU A 567 5.21 -9.49 23.43
N ASP A 568 6.16 -10.43 23.50
CA ASP A 568 6.52 -11.17 24.71
C ASP A 568 8.04 -11.11 24.96
N ILE A 569 8.45 -11.36 26.20
CA ILE A 569 9.86 -11.43 26.58
C ILE A 569 10.23 -12.91 26.72
N ASP A 570 11.27 -13.37 26.00
CA ASP A 570 11.69 -14.78 25.95
C ASP A 570 11.68 -15.44 27.34
N GLY A 571 10.88 -16.51 27.45
CA GLY A 571 10.74 -17.31 28.67
C GLY A 571 10.11 -16.57 29.86
N ASN A 572 9.48 -15.41 29.65
CA ASN A 572 8.97 -14.51 30.69
C ASN A 572 10.07 -14.07 31.69
N VAL A 573 11.29 -13.87 31.20
CA VAL A 573 12.48 -13.52 32.01
C VAL A 573 12.56 -12.00 32.29
N THR A 574 13.23 -11.60 33.36
CA THR A 574 13.29 -10.20 33.84
C THR A 574 14.71 -9.63 33.92
N ALA A 575 15.59 -10.05 33.01
CA ALA A 575 17.00 -9.64 32.98
C ALA A 575 17.31 -8.74 31.77
N SER A 576 18.20 -7.77 31.96
CA SER A 576 18.82 -6.99 30.87
C SER A 576 19.34 -7.89 29.74
N GLY A 577 19.07 -7.51 28.50
CA GLY A 577 19.49 -8.23 27.29
C GLY A 577 18.68 -9.48 26.97
N THR A 578 17.52 -9.69 27.63
CA THR A 578 16.57 -10.75 27.24
C THR A 578 15.84 -10.33 25.97
N LYS A 579 15.82 -11.19 24.96
CA LYS A 579 15.20 -10.88 23.66
C LYS A 579 13.68 -10.84 23.73
N VAL A 580 13.10 -10.10 22.80
CA VAL A 580 11.65 -9.95 22.62
C VAL A 580 11.22 -10.78 21.40
N GLU A 581 10.07 -11.43 21.52
CA GLU A 581 9.54 -12.40 20.56
C GLU A 581 8.02 -12.23 20.36
N LEU A 582 7.51 -12.73 19.23
CA LEU A 582 6.09 -13.01 19.07
C LEU A 582 5.77 -14.36 19.71
N TRP A 583 4.88 -14.36 20.69
CA TRP A 583 4.46 -15.58 21.40
C TRP A 583 2.94 -15.67 21.57
N THR A 584 2.42 -16.89 21.73
CA THR A 584 0.97 -17.10 21.94
C THR A 584 0.48 -16.35 23.18
N CYS A 585 -0.49 -15.46 23.00
CA CYS A 585 -1.09 -14.69 24.09
C CYS A 585 -1.67 -15.62 25.17
N ASN A 586 -1.19 -15.45 26.40
CA ASN A 586 -1.49 -16.29 27.55
C ASN A 586 -1.63 -15.49 28.87
N GLY A 587 -1.35 -14.19 28.85
CA GLY A 587 -1.61 -13.26 29.95
C GLY A 587 -0.51 -13.19 31.03
N VAL A 588 0.68 -13.75 30.80
CA VAL A 588 1.83 -13.53 31.69
C VAL A 588 2.32 -12.08 31.66
N GLY A 589 3.06 -11.67 32.70
CA GLY A 589 3.56 -10.31 32.83
C GLY A 589 4.61 -9.89 31.78
N GLY A 590 5.20 -10.83 31.04
CA GLY A 590 6.08 -10.56 29.90
C GLY A 590 5.34 -9.99 28.69
N GLN A 591 4.05 -10.32 28.56
CA GLN A 591 3.16 -9.85 27.49
C GLN A 591 2.50 -8.51 27.80
N LYS A 592 3.05 -7.73 28.73
CA LYS A 592 2.44 -6.49 29.24
C LYS A 592 3.37 -5.31 29.00
N TRP A 593 2.85 -4.28 28.34
CA TRP A 593 3.66 -3.16 27.84
C TRP A 593 2.92 -1.85 27.99
N VAL A 594 3.57 -0.89 28.66
CA VAL A 594 3.00 0.39 29.02
C VAL A 594 3.90 1.51 28.51
N GLN A 595 3.40 2.27 27.54
CA GLN A 595 4.07 3.46 27.03
C GLN A 595 4.37 4.45 28.17
N GLN A 596 5.61 4.92 28.26
CA GLN A 596 6.05 5.89 29.26
C GLN A 596 6.15 7.29 28.67
N THR A 597 6.02 8.30 29.53
CA THR A 597 6.03 9.73 29.15
C THR A 597 7.37 10.25 28.63
N ASN A 598 8.42 9.44 28.67
CA ASN A 598 9.74 9.69 28.08
C ASN A 598 9.93 8.98 26.72
N GLY A 599 8.87 8.42 26.14
CA GLY A 599 8.91 7.68 24.87
C GLY A 599 9.37 6.22 24.97
N THR A 600 9.68 5.72 26.17
CA THR A 600 10.09 4.31 26.35
C THR A 600 8.89 3.37 26.52
N LEU A 601 8.96 2.16 25.97
CA LEU A 601 7.93 1.14 26.12
C LEU A 601 8.32 0.17 27.25
N LEU A 602 7.75 0.38 28.44
CA LEU A 602 8.09 -0.35 29.67
C LEU A 602 7.33 -1.67 29.79
N ASN A 603 8.02 -2.75 30.15
CA ASN A 603 7.39 -3.96 30.65
C ASN A 603 7.23 -3.92 32.19
N PRO A 604 6.00 -3.90 32.75
CA PRO A 604 5.80 -3.72 34.20
C PRO A 604 6.32 -4.88 35.09
N GLN A 605 6.48 -6.09 34.53
CA GLN A 605 6.97 -7.25 35.29
C GLN A 605 8.48 -7.22 35.51
N SER A 606 9.24 -6.81 34.49
CA SER A 606 10.71 -6.71 34.55
C SER A 606 11.19 -5.38 35.12
N GLY A 607 10.44 -4.29 34.90
CA GLY A 607 10.92 -2.94 35.16
C GLY A 607 11.93 -2.44 34.12
N LEU A 608 11.97 -3.09 32.94
CA LEU A 608 12.90 -2.85 31.84
C LEU A 608 12.10 -2.45 30.58
N CYS A 609 12.76 -1.76 29.65
CA CYS A 609 12.12 -1.15 28.49
C CYS A 609 12.59 -1.78 27.17
N LEU A 610 11.71 -1.82 26.17
CA LEU A 610 12.04 -2.24 24.80
C LEU A 610 13.20 -1.38 24.25
N THR A 611 14.18 -2.02 23.64
CA THR A 611 15.48 -1.44 23.29
C THR A 611 16.01 -1.99 21.96
N ASP A 612 16.50 -1.09 21.11
CA ASP A 612 17.42 -1.36 20.01
C ASP A 612 18.83 -1.63 20.61
N PRO A 613 19.35 -2.88 20.58
CA PRO A 613 20.48 -3.27 21.42
C PRO A 613 21.79 -2.58 21.04
N GLY A 614 22.10 -1.49 21.77
CA GLY A 614 23.28 -0.66 21.54
C GLY A 614 23.09 0.42 20.47
N GLY A 615 21.84 0.72 20.07
CA GLY A 615 21.50 1.75 19.09
C GLY A 615 22.02 1.42 17.70
N SER A 616 21.63 0.25 17.17
CA SER A 616 22.09 -0.21 15.86
C SER A 616 21.34 0.45 14.70
N THR A 617 20.12 0.95 14.91
CA THR A 617 19.27 1.65 13.92
C THR A 617 19.34 1.01 12.53
N SER A 618 19.11 -0.30 12.48
CA SER A 618 19.33 -1.14 11.29
C SER A 618 18.28 -2.24 11.23
N ALA A 619 17.58 -2.35 10.10
CA ALA A 619 16.66 -3.46 9.84
C ALA A 619 17.34 -4.84 10.02
N GLY A 620 16.61 -5.80 10.60
CA GLY A 620 17.13 -7.10 11.03
C GLY A 620 17.71 -7.13 12.46
N THR A 621 17.59 -6.05 13.23
CA THR A 621 18.12 -5.96 14.61
C THR A 621 17.09 -6.43 15.63
N VAL A 622 17.29 -7.64 16.18
CA VAL A 622 16.41 -8.24 17.20
C VAL A 622 16.41 -7.45 18.51
N LEU A 623 15.24 -6.96 18.92
CA LEU A 623 15.04 -6.12 20.10
C LEU A 623 15.21 -6.89 21.41
N ASP A 624 15.60 -6.19 22.48
CA ASP A 624 15.61 -6.72 23.85
C ASP A 624 15.04 -5.75 24.89
N ILE A 625 14.97 -6.22 26.14
CA ILE A 625 14.69 -5.39 27.30
C ILE A 625 15.96 -4.97 28.02
N GLU A 626 16.13 -3.67 28.23
CA GLU A 626 17.25 -3.08 28.98
C GLU A 626 16.77 -2.05 30.00
N ALA A 627 17.69 -1.56 30.84
CA ALA A 627 17.37 -0.55 31.84
C ALA A 627 16.79 0.71 31.16
N CYS A 628 15.62 1.17 31.61
CA CYS A 628 14.95 2.33 31.03
C CYS A 628 15.76 3.62 31.25
N THR A 629 16.36 4.14 30.17
CA THR A 629 17.17 5.38 30.17
C THR A 629 16.46 6.56 29.52
N GLY A 630 15.60 6.32 28.51
CA GLY A 630 15.06 7.36 27.65
C GLY A 630 16.06 7.88 26.60
N ALA A 631 17.10 7.11 26.30
CA ALA A 631 17.97 7.35 25.15
C ALA A 631 17.27 6.97 23.82
N ALA A 632 17.81 7.43 22.70
CA ALA A 632 17.16 7.35 21.38
C ALA A 632 16.85 5.91 20.94
N ASP A 633 17.72 4.97 21.32
CA ASP A 633 17.63 3.52 21.14
C ASP A 633 16.50 2.83 21.94
N GLN A 634 15.80 3.58 22.79
CA GLN A 634 14.65 3.09 23.57
C GLN A 634 13.34 3.85 23.25
N LEU A 635 13.34 4.71 22.23
CA LEU A 635 12.15 5.45 21.82
C LEU A 635 11.31 4.64 20.85
N PHE A 636 10.26 4.02 21.37
CA PHE A 636 9.27 3.26 20.62
C PHE A 636 7.89 3.91 20.84
N SER A 637 7.14 4.16 19.77
CA SER A 637 5.79 4.75 19.85
C SER A 637 4.78 3.83 19.21
N VAL A 638 3.89 3.25 20.02
CA VAL A 638 2.87 2.29 19.58
C VAL A 638 1.78 2.97 18.73
N ASN A 639 1.51 4.25 18.95
CA ASN A 639 0.29 4.92 18.49
C ASN A 639 0.50 6.05 17.44
N SER A 640 1.76 6.30 17.03
CA SER A 640 2.22 7.25 15.98
C SER A 640 1.81 8.74 16.04
N GLY A 641 0.77 9.12 16.79
CA GLY A 641 0.24 10.49 16.84
C GLY A 641 0.89 11.42 17.87
N HIS A 642 0.53 12.70 17.79
CA HIS A 642 0.97 13.77 18.68
C HIS A 642 -0.21 14.64 19.15
N PRO A 643 -0.20 15.18 20.38
CA PRO A 643 -1.25 16.08 20.81
C PRO A 643 -1.30 17.38 20.02
N ILE A 644 -2.50 17.78 19.58
CA ILE A 644 -2.76 19.15 19.16
C ILE A 644 -2.91 19.99 20.43
N SER A 645 -1.92 20.84 20.70
CA SER A 645 -2.00 21.81 21.79
C SER A 645 -3.11 22.83 21.52
N ALA A 646 -3.89 23.14 22.55
CA ALA A 646 -5.13 23.92 22.48
C ALA A 646 -5.17 25.04 23.55
N PRO A 647 -6.07 26.02 23.42
CA PRO A 647 -6.18 27.16 24.33
C PRO A 647 -6.25 26.77 25.81
N GLY A 648 -5.63 27.59 26.67
CA GLY A 648 -5.50 27.31 28.10
C GLY A 648 -4.43 26.28 28.48
N GLY A 649 -3.64 25.77 27.53
CA GLY A 649 -2.65 24.71 27.78
C GLY A 649 -3.28 23.31 27.81
N LYS A 650 -4.29 23.12 26.96
CA LYS A 650 -5.08 21.90 26.81
C LYS A 650 -4.68 21.14 25.56
N CYS A 651 -5.33 20.00 25.33
CA CYS A 651 -5.18 19.19 24.12
C CYS A 651 -6.56 18.98 23.46
N VAL A 652 -6.58 18.84 22.13
CA VAL A 652 -7.79 18.42 21.39
C VAL A 652 -8.06 16.95 21.70
N ASP A 653 -9.31 16.64 22.01
CA ASP A 653 -9.72 15.44 22.74
C ASP A 653 -11.02 14.86 22.15
N VAL A 654 -11.06 13.54 21.96
CA VAL A 654 -12.26 12.80 21.55
C VAL A 654 -13.08 12.46 22.80
N PRO A 655 -14.33 12.94 22.96
CA PRO A 655 -15.06 12.75 24.20
C PRO A 655 -15.39 11.28 24.49
N GLY A 656 -14.78 10.72 25.55
CA GLY A 656 -15.40 9.63 26.30
C GLY A 656 -14.50 8.50 26.80
N ASN A 657 -13.21 8.47 26.43
CA ASN A 657 -12.27 7.38 26.70
C ASN A 657 -12.74 6.01 26.14
N ASP A 658 -12.08 5.57 25.06
CA ASP A 658 -12.17 4.21 24.47
C ASP A 658 -13.50 3.84 23.77
N LEU A 659 -13.88 4.56 22.70
CA LEU A 659 -14.92 4.11 21.75
C LEU A 659 -14.37 3.92 20.32
N TYR A 660 -13.52 2.91 20.16
CA TYR A 660 -13.10 2.38 18.86
C TYR A 660 -14.30 2.13 17.94
N GLY A 661 -14.32 2.78 16.77
CA GLY A 661 -15.36 2.63 15.75
C GLY A 661 -16.55 3.58 15.84
N ALA A 662 -16.60 4.50 16.81
CA ALA A 662 -17.60 5.58 16.82
C ALA A 662 -17.31 6.66 15.76
N ILE A 663 -18.37 7.30 15.25
CA ILE A 663 -18.35 8.53 14.45
C ILE A 663 -19.49 9.44 14.90
N GLY A 664 -19.29 10.76 14.83
CA GLY A 664 -20.23 11.76 15.35
C GLY A 664 -20.02 12.30 16.78
N PRO A 665 -19.00 11.91 17.57
CA PRO A 665 -18.62 12.69 18.76
C PRO A 665 -18.08 14.07 18.36
N GLN A 666 -18.79 15.13 18.77
CA GLN A 666 -18.30 16.51 18.67
C GLN A 666 -17.08 16.69 19.57
N LEU A 667 -15.95 17.07 18.98
CA LEU A 667 -14.64 17.11 19.63
C LEU A 667 -14.56 18.23 20.66
N GLN A 668 -13.70 18.03 21.67
CA GLN A 668 -13.57 18.92 22.80
C GLN A 668 -12.12 19.30 23.09
N ILE A 669 -11.91 20.21 24.03
CA ILE A 669 -10.62 20.41 24.69
C ILE A 669 -10.62 19.81 26.09
N TRP A 670 -9.52 19.20 26.47
CA TRP A 670 -9.33 18.59 27.80
C TRP A 670 -7.90 18.83 28.31
N ASP A 671 -7.67 18.61 29.61
CA ASP A 671 -6.29 18.61 30.13
C ASP A 671 -5.45 17.56 29.38
N CYS A 672 -4.25 17.93 28.94
CA CYS A 672 -3.38 17.03 28.20
C CYS A 672 -3.00 15.79 29.03
N GLN A 673 -3.34 14.61 28.51
CA GLN A 673 -3.10 13.32 29.14
C GLN A 673 -2.06 12.55 28.30
N PRO A 674 -0.81 12.39 28.78
CA PRO A 674 0.28 11.78 28.01
C PRO A 674 0.08 10.33 27.55
N ASN A 675 -1.00 9.68 27.99
CA ASN A 675 -1.32 8.27 27.72
C ASN A 675 -2.75 8.09 27.14
N ALA A 676 -3.48 9.18 26.90
CA ALA A 676 -4.85 9.13 26.36
C ALA A 676 -4.78 8.95 24.83
N VAL A 677 -5.23 7.82 24.30
CA VAL A 677 -5.19 7.55 22.85
C VAL A 677 -6.03 8.60 22.12
N ASP A 678 -7.20 8.91 22.69
CA ASP A 678 -8.19 9.93 22.34
C ASP A 678 -7.71 11.40 22.41
N GLN A 679 -6.39 11.63 22.39
CA GLN A 679 -5.75 12.95 22.27
C GLN A 679 -4.55 12.97 21.30
N HIS A 680 -4.24 11.88 20.57
CA HIS A 680 -2.97 11.74 19.84
C HIS A 680 -3.16 11.70 18.32
N TRP A 681 -3.06 12.89 17.71
CA TRP A 681 -3.42 13.14 16.32
C TRP A 681 -2.24 12.92 15.34
N THR A 682 -2.52 12.35 14.18
CA THR A 682 -1.57 12.14 13.08
C THR A 682 -1.94 13.03 11.90
N TYR A 683 -1.01 13.82 11.35
CA TYR A 683 -1.26 14.59 10.13
C TYR A 683 -0.92 13.80 8.88
N ASP A 684 -1.90 13.54 8.03
CA ASP A 684 -1.68 12.97 6.70
C ASP A 684 -1.54 14.10 5.67
N SER A 685 -0.31 14.36 5.25
CA SER A 685 0.01 15.36 4.23
C SER A 685 -0.52 15.02 2.82
N ALA A 686 -0.98 13.79 2.56
CA ALA A 686 -1.57 13.42 1.27
C ALA A 686 -3.06 13.79 1.17
N SER A 687 -3.79 13.75 2.29
CA SER A 687 -5.20 14.20 2.37
C SER A 687 -5.38 15.59 2.99
N GLU A 688 -4.32 16.17 3.56
CA GLU A 688 -4.31 17.41 4.36
C GLU A 688 -5.14 17.31 5.66
N SER A 689 -5.31 16.10 6.20
CA SER A 689 -6.19 15.82 7.35
C SER A 689 -5.43 15.54 8.65
N LEU A 690 -6.08 15.83 9.78
CA LEU A 690 -5.64 15.43 11.13
C LEU A 690 -6.48 14.25 11.59
N GLN A 691 -5.83 13.19 12.07
CA GLN A 691 -6.46 11.88 12.29
C GLN A 691 -6.21 11.31 13.69
N ASP A 692 -7.25 10.81 14.35
CA ASP A 692 -7.19 10.06 15.62
C ASP A 692 -8.21 8.91 15.58
N LEU A 693 -7.94 7.79 16.25
CA LEU A 693 -8.72 6.54 16.21
C LEU A 693 -9.01 6.03 14.77
N GLY A 694 -8.11 6.40 13.84
CA GLY A 694 -8.26 6.26 12.39
C GLY A 694 -9.56 6.84 11.85
N LYS A 695 -9.91 8.04 12.32
CA LYS A 695 -10.99 8.94 11.90
C LYS A 695 -10.40 10.35 11.78
N CYS A 696 -11.11 11.24 11.10
CA CYS A 696 -10.62 12.58 10.77
C CYS A 696 -11.25 13.65 11.68
N LEU A 697 -10.49 14.71 11.92
CA LEU A 697 -10.93 16.01 12.42
C LEU A 697 -11.88 16.61 11.35
N ASP A 698 -13.18 16.56 11.56
CA ASP A 698 -14.21 16.91 10.55
C ASP A 698 -15.08 18.09 11.02
N ILE A 699 -15.74 18.79 10.10
CA ILE A 699 -16.71 19.86 10.41
C ILE A 699 -18.11 19.31 10.12
N ASP A 700 -18.96 19.26 11.16
CA ASP A 700 -20.34 18.72 11.12
C ASP A 700 -21.08 19.12 9.84
N GLY A 701 -21.34 18.12 8.98
CA GLY A 701 -22.05 18.26 7.72
C GLY A 701 -21.31 19.01 6.59
N ASP A 702 -19.97 19.02 6.59
CA ASP A 702 -19.11 19.73 5.62
C ASP A 702 -19.34 21.26 5.61
N SER A 703 -19.78 21.78 6.75
CA SER A 703 -20.32 23.14 6.89
C SER A 703 -19.28 24.25 6.71
N THR A 704 -19.69 25.35 6.07
CA THR A 704 -18.87 26.56 5.90
C THR A 704 -19.37 27.74 6.76
N ALA A 705 -20.23 27.47 7.74
CA ALA A 705 -20.80 28.50 8.63
C ALA A 705 -19.96 28.67 9.91
N SER A 706 -19.77 29.93 10.34
CA SER A 706 -19.19 30.24 11.65
C SER A 706 -20.07 29.70 12.78
N GLY A 707 -19.48 29.04 13.77
CA GLY A 707 -20.18 28.31 14.83
C GLY A 707 -20.67 26.92 14.41
N ALA A 708 -20.15 26.34 13.32
CA ALA A 708 -20.31 24.92 13.02
C ALA A 708 -19.33 24.10 13.85
N HIS A 709 -19.82 23.03 14.50
CA HIS A 709 -19.01 22.19 15.37
C HIS A 709 -18.02 21.32 14.61
N VAL A 710 -16.94 20.96 15.30
CA VAL A 710 -15.94 20.00 14.82
C VAL A 710 -16.21 18.65 15.48
N GLU A 711 -16.15 17.56 14.73
CA GLU A 711 -16.46 16.19 15.17
C GLU A 711 -15.43 15.16 14.71
N LEU A 712 -15.49 13.95 15.28
CA LEU A 712 -14.73 12.81 14.81
C LEU A 712 -15.54 12.02 13.78
N TRP A 713 -15.09 11.99 12.53
CA TRP A 713 -15.83 11.35 11.43
C TRP A 713 -14.99 10.43 10.54
N ALA A 714 -15.64 9.61 9.73
CA ALA A 714 -14.96 8.70 8.80
C ALA A 714 -14.18 9.48 7.74
N CYS A 715 -12.85 9.30 7.69
CA CYS A 715 -11.99 9.94 6.68
C CYS A 715 -12.47 9.60 5.26
N ASN A 716 -12.81 10.64 4.50
CA ASN A 716 -13.43 10.57 3.18
C ASN A 716 -12.84 11.60 2.19
N GLY A 717 -11.98 12.52 2.66
CA GLY A 717 -11.23 13.47 1.82
C GLY A 717 -11.99 14.74 1.42
N ILE A 718 -13.21 14.97 1.93
CA ILE A 718 -13.96 16.21 1.69
C ILE A 718 -13.27 17.43 2.32
N GLY A 719 -13.64 18.63 1.86
CA GLY A 719 -12.98 19.86 2.29
C GLY A 719 -13.12 20.18 3.77
N GLY A 720 -14.19 19.73 4.45
CA GLY A 720 -14.36 19.84 5.90
C GLY A 720 -13.30 19.11 6.73
N GLN A 721 -12.67 18.06 6.19
CA GLN A 721 -11.63 17.28 6.86
C GLN A 721 -10.21 17.85 6.71
N LYS A 722 -10.06 18.94 5.95
CA LYS A 722 -8.76 19.51 5.59
C LYS A 722 -8.37 20.61 6.55
N TRP A 723 -7.13 20.55 7.06
CA TRP A 723 -6.63 21.49 8.05
C TRP A 723 -5.18 21.87 7.78
N VAL A 724 -4.88 23.18 7.79
CA VAL A 724 -3.56 23.71 7.49
C VAL A 724 -3.09 24.62 8.62
N GLN A 725 -2.04 24.19 9.32
CA GLN A 725 -1.40 24.99 10.37
C GLN A 725 -0.84 26.29 9.77
N GLN A 726 -1.34 27.42 10.26
CA GLN A 726 -0.84 28.74 9.89
C GLN A 726 0.35 29.17 10.77
N PRO A 727 1.31 29.96 10.24
CA PRO A 727 2.46 30.42 11.01
C PRO A 727 2.14 31.35 12.20
N ASP A 728 0.90 31.83 12.33
CA ASP A 728 0.42 32.63 13.46
C ASP A 728 -0.16 31.78 14.61
N GLY A 729 -0.09 30.45 14.51
CA GLY A 729 -0.62 29.51 15.50
C GLY A 729 -2.09 29.17 15.33
N THR A 730 -2.77 29.68 14.29
CA THR A 730 -4.13 29.23 13.94
C THR A 730 -4.11 27.96 13.08
N LEU A 731 -5.18 27.16 13.18
CA LEU A 731 -5.40 26.00 12.33
C LEU A 731 -6.61 26.29 11.43
N ILE A 732 -6.38 26.55 10.14
CA ILE A 732 -7.45 26.94 9.20
C ILE A 732 -7.99 25.72 8.46
N ASN A 733 -9.30 25.69 8.24
CA ASN A 733 -9.93 24.80 7.27
C ASN A 733 -10.00 25.50 5.88
N PRO A 734 -9.34 24.98 4.83
CA PRO A 734 -9.27 25.67 3.53
C PRO A 734 -10.61 25.84 2.79
N GLN A 735 -11.60 24.97 3.04
CA GLN A 735 -12.91 25.05 2.38
C GLN A 735 -13.76 26.20 2.92
N SER A 736 -13.85 26.32 4.25
CA SER A 736 -14.61 27.38 4.92
C SER A 736 -13.86 28.72 4.98
N GLY A 737 -12.52 28.69 5.01
CA GLY A 737 -11.68 29.85 5.32
C GLY A 737 -11.78 30.30 6.79
N LEU A 738 -12.27 29.41 7.66
CA LEU A 738 -12.44 29.62 9.09
C LEU A 738 -11.42 28.80 9.89
N CYS A 739 -11.18 29.21 11.13
CA CYS A 739 -10.18 28.62 12.01
C CYS A 739 -10.80 27.85 13.17
N LEU A 740 -10.16 26.74 13.56
CA LEU A 740 -10.50 25.99 14.77
C LEU A 740 -10.48 26.91 16.00
N THR A 741 -11.53 26.84 16.82
CA THR A 741 -11.80 27.81 17.89
C THR A 741 -12.27 27.12 19.19
N ASP A 742 -11.74 27.56 20.34
CA ASP A 742 -12.31 27.37 21.69
C ASP A 742 -13.42 28.43 21.91
N PRO A 743 -14.72 28.06 21.85
CA PRO A 743 -15.79 29.05 21.76
C PRO A 743 -15.84 29.96 22.99
N ALA A 744 -15.72 31.27 22.73
CA ALA A 744 -15.69 32.32 23.73
C ALA A 744 -14.53 32.26 24.77
N ASP A 745 -13.38 31.67 24.42
CA ASP A 745 -12.15 31.64 25.27
C ASP A 745 -12.42 30.95 26.62
N ASN A 746 -13.16 29.84 26.58
CA ASN A 746 -13.73 29.18 27.75
C ASN A 746 -12.67 28.39 28.54
N THR A 747 -11.73 27.72 27.85
CA THR A 747 -10.61 26.97 28.43
C THR A 747 -11.00 25.93 29.49
N ALA A 748 -12.23 25.40 29.44
CA ALA A 748 -12.74 24.38 30.36
C ALA A 748 -12.71 22.98 29.73
N ASN A 749 -12.44 21.95 30.54
CA ASN A 749 -12.53 20.55 30.10
C ASN A 749 -13.95 20.23 29.62
N GLY A 750 -14.06 19.66 28.42
CA GLY A 750 -15.33 19.37 27.79
C GLY A 750 -16.00 20.57 27.10
N THR A 751 -15.24 21.64 26.84
CA THR A 751 -15.68 22.65 25.87
C THR A 751 -15.55 22.06 24.48
N GLN A 752 -16.67 21.99 23.76
CA GLN A 752 -16.72 21.50 22.37
C GLN A 752 -16.17 22.55 21.40
N LEU A 753 -15.48 22.09 20.37
CA LEU A 753 -14.82 22.94 19.37
C LEU A 753 -15.78 23.36 18.25
N ASP A 754 -15.52 24.53 17.66
CA ASP A 754 -16.20 25.01 16.45
C ASP A 754 -15.21 25.74 15.52
N ILE A 755 -15.73 26.25 14.40
CA ILE A 755 -15.00 27.12 13.48
C ILE A 755 -15.51 28.57 13.54
N GLU A 756 -14.61 29.53 13.70
CA GLU A 756 -14.91 30.97 13.62
C GLU A 756 -13.97 31.71 12.67
N ALA A 757 -14.27 32.98 12.38
CA ALA A 757 -13.40 33.83 11.57
C ALA A 757 -11.98 33.90 12.20
N CYS A 758 -10.95 33.68 11.40
CA CYS A 758 -9.56 33.70 11.88
C CYS A 758 -9.16 35.08 12.41
N THR A 759 -8.84 35.16 13.71
CA THR A 759 -8.42 36.38 14.42
C THR A 759 -6.98 36.36 14.90
N GLY A 760 -6.35 35.18 15.00
CA GLY A 760 -5.07 34.99 15.68
C GLY A 760 -5.14 35.14 17.21
N GLY A 761 -6.34 35.23 17.79
CA GLY A 761 -6.57 35.36 19.24
C GLY A 761 -6.21 34.08 20.02
N ALA A 762 -6.13 34.21 21.35
CA ALA A 762 -5.72 33.11 22.24
C ALA A 762 -6.62 31.87 22.11
N SER A 763 -7.93 32.07 21.94
CA SER A 763 -8.93 31.02 21.69
C SER A 763 -8.81 30.30 20.34
N GLN A 764 -7.89 30.73 19.47
CA GLN A 764 -7.62 30.12 18.16
C GLN A 764 -6.16 29.67 18.03
N GLN A 765 -5.39 29.66 19.13
CA GLN A 765 -4.04 29.11 19.17
C GLN A 765 -4.10 27.58 19.30
N PHE A 766 -4.11 26.91 18.15
CA PHE A 766 -4.05 25.44 18.04
C PHE A 766 -2.75 25.04 17.35
N GLY A 767 -1.89 24.33 18.07
CA GLY A 767 -0.56 23.95 17.59
C GLY A 767 -0.43 22.44 17.45
N TYR A 768 -0.41 21.96 16.21
CA TYR A 768 -0.01 20.59 15.92
C TYR A 768 1.50 20.42 16.10
N LEU A 769 1.91 19.46 16.94
CA LEU A 769 3.33 19.24 17.28
C LEU A 769 4.11 18.44 16.23
N GLY A 770 3.51 18.13 15.08
CA GLY A 770 4.20 17.55 13.92
C GLY A 770 5.23 18.52 13.34
N ALA A 771 6.48 18.39 13.80
CA ALA A 771 7.64 19.00 13.19
C ALA A 771 7.77 18.56 11.73
N VAL A 772 8.16 19.48 10.84
CA VAL A 772 8.57 19.10 9.48
C VAL A 772 9.79 18.19 9.57
N ALA A 773 9.62 16.94 9.10
CA ALA A 773 10.65 15.93 9.14
C ALA A 773 11.92 16.39 8.42
N LEU A 774 13.07 16.25 9.08
CA LEU A 774 14.38 16.66 8.54
C LEU A 774 14.93 15.60 7.57
N ALA A 775 14.10 15.18 6.61
CA ALA A 775 14.47 14.30 5.51
C ALA A 775 15.16 15.09 4.38
N PRO A 776 16.20 14.54 3.73
CA PRO A 776 16.82 15.13 2.54
C PRO A 776 15.80 15.48 1.43
N GLY A 777 15.95 16.66 0.83
CA GLY A 777 15.05 17.22 -0.17
C GLY A 777 13.93 18.10 0.39
N THR A 778 13.67 18.07 1.70
CA THR A 778 12.60 18.87 2.35
C THR A 778 13.01 20.34 2.51
N GLU A 779 12.07 21.26 2.31
CA GLU A 779 12.24 22.68 2.65
C GLU A 779 11.64 23.01 4.04
N VAL A 780 12.43 23.62 4.91
CA VAL A 780 12.11 23.81 6.34
C VAL A 780 12.49 25.20 6.85
N SER A 781 11.74 25.69 7.84
CA SER A 781 12.04 26.90 8.61
C SER A 781 12.21 26.52 10.10
N PHE A 782 13.27 26.97 10.77
CA PHE A 782 13.50 26.64 12.19
C PHE A 782 13.04 27.78 13.11
N ARG A 783 12.00 27.56 13.91
CA ARG A 783 11.43 28.51 14.88
C ARG A 783 12.04 28.30 16.27
N ALA A 784 12.41 29.38 16.97
CA ALA A 784 12.95 29.29 18.33
C ALA A 784 11.87 28.93 19.37
N THR A 785 12.20 28.07 20.34
CA THR A 785 11.27 27.70 21.43
C THR A 785 11.38 28.59 22.68
N THR A 786 12.49 29.31 22.87
CA THR A 786 12.70 30.16 24.04
C THR A 786 11.64 31.25 24.17
N SER A 787 10.99 31.32 25.33
CA SER A 787 9.85 32.20 25.67
C SER A 787 10.01 33.70 25.37
N CYS A 788 11.23 34.20 25.16
CA CYS A 788 11.48 35.60 24.78
C CYS A 788 11.37 35.88 23.28
N CYS A 789 11.42 34.86 22.42
CA CYS A 789 11.57 34.99 20.97
C CYS A 789 10.81 33.89 20.18
N THR A 790 9.68 33.41 20.67
CA THR A 790 8.87 32.36 19.99
C THR A 790 8.19 32.81 18.68
N GLY A 791 8.42 34.04 18.22
CA GLY A 791 8.07 34.52 16.87
C GLY A 791 9.24 34.48 15.89
N ASP A 792 10.44 34.10 16.34
CA ASP A 792 11.69 34.28 15.61
C ASP A 792 12.17 32.98 14.97
N PHE A 793 12.77 33.10 13.78
CA PHE A 793 13.26 31.98 12.97
C PHE A 793 14.74 32.10 12.67
N ILE A 794 15.46 30.97 12.58
CA ILE A 794 16.84 30.91 12.07
C ILE A 794 16.83 31.37 10.62
N ARG A 795 17.57 32.44 10.36
CA ARG A 795 17.83 32.93 9.01
C ARG A 795 19.27 33.40 8.89
N HIS A 796 19.74 33.61 7.66
CA HIS A 796 20.97 34.37 7.47
C HIS A 796 20.70 35.87 7.28
N GLN A 797 21.65 36.70 7.71
CA GLN A 797 21.71 38.12 7.42
C GLN A 797 23.16 38.48 7.07
N ASN A 798 23.42 38.90 5.84
CA ASN A 798 24.78 39.21 5.34
C ASN A 798 25.79 38.04 5.54
N GLY A 799 25.31 36.79 5.52
CA GLY A 799 26.11 35.58 5.75
C GLY A 799 26.26 35.15 7.22
N VAL A 800 25.75 35.91 8.20
CA VAL A 800 25.71 35.49 9.62
C VAL A 800 24.39 34.79 9.91
N ALA A 801 24.39 33.67 10.62
CA ALA A 801 23.15 33.03 11.07
C ALA A 801 22.63 33.71 12.35
N VAL A 802 21.36 34.10 12.33
CA VAL A 802 20.69 34.89 13.38
C VAL A 802 19.24 34.43 13.55
N ILE A 803 18.62 34.74 14.69
CA ILE A 803 17.17 34.67 14.85
C ILE A 803 16.53 36.06 14.65
N SER A 804 15.37 36.10 14.01
CA SER A 804 14.53 37.32 13.95
C SER A 804 13.09 36.99 13.57
N PRO A 805 12.10 37.88 13.84
CA PRO A 805 10.71 37.64 13.49
C PRO A 805 10.49 37.48 11.98
N ILE A 806 9.91 36.34 11.56
CA ILE A 806 9.42 36.13 10.20
C ILE A 806 7.90 35.95 10.25
N THR A 807 7.21 36.58 9.30
CA THR A 807 5.76 36.61 9.21
C THR A 807 5.32 36.55 7.75
N VAL A 808 4.03 36.31 7.50
CA VAL A 808 3.43 36.41 6.15
C VAL A 808 3.65 37.78 5.49
N ALA A 809 3.87 38.84 6.29
CA ALA A 809 4.14 40.20 5.84
C ALA A 809 5.64 40.56 5.74
N SER A 810 6.55 39.66 6.12
CA SER A 810 8.00 39.81 5.89
C SER A 810 8.31 39.73 4.39
N SER A 811 9.43 40.30 3.93
CA SER A 811 9.72 40.31 2.50
C SER A 811 10.06 38.90 1.99
N THR A 812 9.85 38.65 0.71
CA THR A 812 10.28 37.42 0.02
C THR A 812 11.76 37.10 0.28
N THR A 813 12.61 38.13 0.43
CA THR A 813 14.02 37.95 0.82
C THR A 813 14.14 37.41 2.23
N ASP A 814 13.51 38.05 3.23
CA ASP A 814 13.61 37.63 4.64
C ASP A 814 13.04 36.22 4.87
N LYS A 815 11.98 35.86 4.12
CA LYS A 815 11.40 34.52 4.09
C LYS A 815 12.39 33.51 3.51
N GLN A 816 12.97 33.78 2.34
CA GLN A 816 13.95 32.88 1.71
C GLN A 816 15.27 32.81 2.49
N ASP A 817 15.65 33.86 3.20
CA ASP A 817 16.80 33.86 4.12
C ASP A 817 16.58 32.90 5.30
N ALA A 818 15.31 32.61 5.64
CA ALA A 818 14.86 31.75 6.75
C ALA A 818 14.44 30.34 6.32
N THR A 819 14.34 30.08 5.01
CA THR A 819 14.03 28.77 4.44
C THR A 819 15.31 28.03 4.10
N TRP A 820 15.40 26.79 4.56
CA TRP A 820 16.54 25.90 4.37
C TRP A 820 16.10 24.64 3.63
N ILE A 821 16.89 24.19 2.66
CA ILE A 821 16.76 22.87 2.05
C ILE A 821 17.56 21.91 2.91
N VAL A 822 16.93 20.82 3.37
CA VAL A 822 17.61 19.75 4.09
C VAL A 822 18.33 18.87 3.08
N GLU A 823 19.63 18.66 3.28
CA GLU A 823 20.49 17.81 2.46
C GLU A 823 21.09 16.68 3.33
N PRO A 824 21.51 15.54 2.75
CA PRO A 824 22.25 14.53 3.48
C PRO A 824 23.52 15.13 4.08
N GLY A 825 23.81 14.83 5.34
CA GLY A 825 24.90 15.45 6.10
C GLY A 825 26.24 15.28 5.39
N LEU A 826 26.86 16.41 5.01
CA LEU A 826 28.00 16.44 4.09
C LEU A 826 29.21 15.61 4.56
N ALA A 827 29.37 15.39 5.87
CA ALA A 827 30.39 14.51 6.48
C ALA A 827 29.84 13.20 7.04
N ASN A 828 28.52 13.07 7.19
CA ASN A 828 27.86 11.87 7.70
C ASN A 828 26.40 11.83 7.23
N SER A 829 26.05 10.85 6.40
CA SER A 829 24.70 10.69 5.84
C SER A 829 23.65 10.19 6.83
N SER A 830 24.01 9.80 8.05
CA SER A 830 23.05 9.58 9.16
C SER A 830 22.66 10.88 9.89
N CYS A 831 23.13 12.02 9.38
CA CYS A 831 22.89 13.36 9.88
C CYS A 831 22.52 14.28 8.70
N VAL A 832 22.29 15.57 8.94
CA VAL A 832 21.81 16.51 7.91
C VAL A 832 22.73 17.73 7.74
N SER A 833 22.62 18.38 6.59
CA SER A 833 23.19 19.69 6.29
C SER A 833 22.09 20.60 5.76
N PHE A 834 22.19 21.91 6.00
CA PHE A 834 21.10 22.86 5.67
C PHE A 834 21.56 23.86 4.61
N GLU A 835 21.13 23.68 3.37
CA GLU A 835 21.42 24.59 2.25
C GLU A 835 20.45 25.79 2.24
N SER A 836 20.94 26.98 1.91
CA SER A 836 20.12 28.19 1.88
C SER A 836 19.28 28.28 0.60
N LYS A 837 17.95 28.44 0.75
CA LYS A 837 17.00 28.48 -0.36
C LYS A 837 17.30 29.55 -1.41
N ASN A 838 17.89 30.68 -1.03
CA ASN A 838 18.28 31.77 -1.93
C ASN A 838 19.78 31.87 -2.25
N TYR A 839 20.63 31.00 -1.67
CA TYR A 839 22.07 30.92 -1.98
C TYR A 839 22.51 29.46 -2.17
N PRO A 840 22.20 28.85 -3.34
CA PRO A 840 22.53 27.45 -3.63
C PRO A 840 24.02 27.10 -3.47
N ASN A 841 24.32 25.84 -3.12
CA ASN A 841 25.62 25.36 -2.65
C ASN A 841 26.14 26.07 -1.36
N GLY A 842 25.27 26.80 -0.65
CA GLY A 842 25.66 27.60 0.51
C GLY A 842 24.90 27.23 1.79
N TYR A 843 25.62 26.67 2.76
CA TYR A 843 25.06 25.95 3.90
C TYR A 843 25.22 26.70 5.23
N LEU A 844 24.37 26.37 6.21
CA LEU A 844 24.69 26.63 7.63
C LEU A 844 25.96 25.87 8.03
N ARG A 845 26.94 26.60 8.55
CA ARG A 845 28.27 26.10 8.90
C ARG A 845 28.80 26.82 10.14
N GLN A 846 29.33 26.09 11.12
CA GLN A 846 30.06 26.70 12.23
C GLN A 846 31.44 27.19 11.78
N THR A 847 31.94 28.30 12.31
CA THR A 847 33.34 28.73 12.16
C THR A 847 33.81 29.41 13.43
N GLY A 848 34.45 28.64 14.31
CA GLY A 848 34.94 29.13 15.61
C GLY A 848 33.83 29.27 16.65
N GLY A 849 32.78 28.45 16.55
CA GLY A 849 31.62 28.46 17.45
C GLY A 849 30.46 29.36 16.99
N ALA A 850 30.70 30.40 16.18
CA ALA A 850 29.61 31.16 15.54
C ALA A 850 29.17 30.51 14.23
N VAL A 851 27.88 30.60 13.88
CA VAL A 851 27.31 29.97 12.68
C VAL A 851 27.08 31.00 11.57
N TYR A 852 27.37 30.57 10.35
CA TYR A 852 27.34 31.39 9.15
C TYR A 852 26.67 30.63 8.01
N GLN A 853 26.12 31.36 7.06
CA GLN A 853 25.80 30.84 5.73
C GLN A 853 27.05 30.98 4.86
N GLN A 854 27.59 29.87 4.36
CA GLN A 854 28.86 29.84 3.61
C GLN A 854 28.81 28.86 2.44
N GLN A 855 29.44 29.22 1.31
CA GLN A 855 29.56 28.35 0.14
C GLN A 855 30.45 27.14 0.41
N ASN A 856 29.99 25.95 0.03
CA ASN A 856 30.73 24.70 0.14
C ASN A 856 31.95 24.70 -0.78
N ASP A 857 33.14 24.49 -0.20
CA ASP A 857 34.43 24.45 -0.90
C ASP A 857 34.88 23.02 -1.28
N GLY A 858 34.06 22.01 -0.96
CA GLY A 858 34.32 20.60 -1.22
C GLY A 858 35.33 19.95 -0.26
N THR A 859 35.74 20.63 0.82
CA THR A 859 36.66 20.05 1.82
C THR A 859 35.93 19.24 2.89
N GLY A 860 36.61 18.21 3.41
CA GLY A 860 36.13 17.45 4.57
C GLY A 860 35.97 18.30 5.85
N GLN A 861 36.68 19.43 5.95
CA GLN A 861 36.50 20.40 7.02
C GLN A 861 35.20 21.20 6.83
N PHE A 862 34.87 21.61 5.60
CA PHE A 862 33.57 22.22 5.30
C PHE A 862 32.44 21.27 5.65
N ALA A 863 32.51 20.05 5.14
CA ALA A 863 31.56 18.99 5.42
C ALA A 863 31.37 18.77 6.94
N SER A 864 32.46 18.64 7.70
CA SER A 864 32.39 18.40 9.15
C SER A 864 31.80 19.59 9.93
N ASP A 865 32.06 20.82 9.53
CA ASP A 865 31.56 22.03 10.21
C ASP A 865 30.11 22.39 9.81
N ALA A 866 29.55 21.75 8.77
CA ALA A 866 28.21 21.97 8.23
C ALA A 866 27.25 20.77 8.41
N THR A 867 27.68 19.72 9.12
CA THR A 867 26.85 18.53 9.40
C THR A 867 26.33 18.57 10.83
N PHE A 868 25.01 18.49 10.98
CA PHE A 868 24.31 18.49 12.26
C PHE A 868 23.46 17.22 12.38
N CYS A 869 23.50 16.56 13.54
CA CYS A 869 22.74 15.35 13.80
C CYS A 869 21.51 15.71 14.66
N PRO A 870 20.28 15.58 14.14
CA PRO A 870 19.06 15.86 14.90
C PRO A 870 18.93 14.93 16.12
N THR A 871 18.28 15.43 17.17
CA THR A 871 17.95 14.68 18.39
C THR A 871 16.74 15.36 19.03
N PRO A 872 15.85 14.63 19.74
CA PRO A 872 14.72 15.24 20.42
C PRO A 872 15.09 16.46 21.26
N GLY A 873 14.28 17.52 21.13
CA GLY A 873 14.52 18.84 21.71
C GLY A 873 14.77 18.80 23.22
N LYS A 874 15.80 19.51 23.70
CA LYS A 874 16.25 19.41 25.10
C LYS A 874 15.26 19.96 26.15
N ASN A 875 14.23 20.69 25.72
CA ASN A 875 13.07 21.08 26.53
C ASN A 875 11.79 20.29 26.23
N GLY A 876 11.85 19.24 25.41
CA GLY A 876 10.69 18.45 24.97
C GLY A 876 9.92 19.03 23.78
N GLN A 877 10.44 20.06 23.11
CA GLN A 877 9.81 20.67 21.93
C GLN A 877 10.72 20.57 20.69
N GLY A 878 10.23 19.90 19.65
CA GLY A 878 10.90 19.80 18.35
C GLY A 878 12.28 19.14 18.41
N GLU A 879 13.25 19.76 17.75
CA GLU A 879 14.59 19.24 17.46
C GLU A 879 15.70 20.05 18.13
N SER A 880 16.72 19.33 18.60
CA SER A 880 18.00 19.87 19.04
C SER A 880 19.12 19.32 18.18
N LEU A 881 19.69 20.20 17.35
CA LEU A 881 20.65 19.89 16.30
C LEU A 881 22.08 19.84 16.87
N SER A 882 22.56 18.63 17.20
CA SER A 882 23.92 18.41 17.70
C SER A 882 24.95 18.58 16.57
N TRP A 883 26.16 19.06 16.87
CA TRP A 883 27.21 19.16 15.87
C TRP A 883 27.97 17.84 15.70
N ASN A 884 28.07 17.32 14.48
CA ASN A 884 28.61 15.98 14.18
C ASN A 884 30.07 15.76 14.66
N ALA A 885 30.88 16.81 14.79
CA ALA A 885 32.26 16.68 15.27
C ALA A 885 32.38 16.57 16.81
N THR A 886 31.45 17.19 17.54
CA THR A 886 31.36 17.15 19.01
C THR A 886 29.88 17.11 19.43
N PRO A 887 29.23 15.92 19.48
CA PRO A 887 27.78 15.79 19.73
C PRO A 887 27.25 16.28 21.10
N ALA A 888 28.12 16.83 21.95
CA ALA A 888 27.74 17.55 23.18
C ALA A 888 27.46 19.04 22.94
N ASP A 889 27.87 19.58 21.79
CA ASP A 889 27.67 20.97 21.39
C ASP A 889 26.51 21.04 20.39
N TYR A 890 25.61 22.01 20.58
CA TYR A 890 24.33 22.09 19.87
C TYR A 890 24.14 23.44 19.18
N LEU A 891 23.38 23.46 18.08
CA LEU A 891 22.94 24.67 17.41
C LEU A 891 22.06 25.49 18.36
N ARG A 892 22.50 26.69 18.72
CA ARG A 892 21.92 27.51 19.79
C ARG A 892 21.76 28.96 19.35
N HIS A 893 20.67 29.64 19.70
CA HIS A 893 20.68 31.12 19.69
C HIS A 893 21.23 31.70 20.99
N TYR A 894 21.92 32.84 20.90
CA TYR A 894 22.39 33.57 22.07
C TYR A 894 22.49 35.07 21.75
N ASN A 895 21.68 35.89 22.43
CA ASN A 895 21.53 37.33 22.17
C ASN A 895 21.16 37.71 20.71
N GLY A 896 20.55 36.79 19.96
CA GLY A 896 20.07 37.01 18.59
C GLY A 896 20.95 36.39 17.49
N ASP A 897 22.23 36.12 17.75
CA ASP A 897 23.10 35.37 16.83
C ASP A 897 23.00 33.86 17.08
N VAL A 898 23.33 33.03 16.09
CA VAL A 898 23.35 31.56 16.19
C VAL A 898 24.78 31.02 16.32
N TYR A 899 24.95 30.07 17.23
CA TYR A 899 26.21 29.45 17.64
C TYR A 899 26.10 27.92 17.65
N VAL A 900 27.25 27.25 17.79
CA VAL A 900 27.36 25.88 18.28
C VAL A 900 27.92 25.96 19.70
N ALA A 901 27.18 25.45 20.69
CA ALA A 901 27.40 25.75 22.11
C ALA A 901 27.17 24.54 23.04
N SER A 902 27.96 24.45 24.11
CA SER A 902 27.85 23.42 25.16
C SER A 902 26.95 23.87 26.33
N ASP A 903 26.41 22.93 27.11
CA ASP A 903 25.77 23.24 28.39
C ASP A 903 26.82 23.51 29.47
N GLY A 904 27.26 24.76 29.57
CA GLY A 904 28.35 25.18 30.44
C GLY A 904 29.72 25.05 29.77
N GLY A 905 30.35 26.19 29.50
CA GLY A 905 31.65 26.24 28.84
C GLY A 905 32.46 27.50 29.17
N SER A 906 33.16 28.05 28.17
CA SER A 906 34.10 29.18 28.35
C SER A 906 33.84 30.38 27.46
N ALA A 907 33.02 30.22 26.42
CA ALA A 907 32.44 31.33 25.67
C ALA A 907 31.14 31.81 26.34
N ALA A 908 30.70 33.03 25.99
CA ALA A 908 29.47 33.60 26.56
C ALA A 908 28.21 32.81 26.16
N TRP A 909 28.21 32.24 24.96
CA TRP A 909 27.12 31.42 24.41
C TRP A 909 27.06 30.00 24.99
N ASP A 910 28.06 29.56 25.76
CA ASP A 910 28.04 28.29 26.51
C ASP A 910 27.29 28.43 27.87
N SER A 911 26.45 29.44 28.03
CA SER A 911 25.75 29.74 29.29
C SER A 911 24.63 28.72 29.56
N SER A 912 24.72 27.95 30.64
CA SER A 912 23.67 27.00 31.05
C SER A 912 22.32 27.65 31.41
N THR A 913 22.26 28.98 31.55
CA THR A 913 20.97 29.71 31.64
C THR A 913 20.23 29.59 30.30
N SER A 914 18.97 29.15 30.35
CA SER A 914 18.07 28.91 29.20
C SER A 914 18.58 27.90 28.16
N TRP A 915 19.67 27.17 28.42
CA TRP A 915 20.32 26.32 27.40
C TRP A 915 19.37 25.32 26.75
N THR A 916 18.52 24.63 27.53
CA THR A 916 17.55 23.64 27.02
C THR A 916 16.50 24.21 26.07
N ASP A 917 16.15 25.48 26.20
CA ASP A 917 15.23 26.16 25.28
C ASP A 917 15.99 26.74 24.08
N ASP A 918 17.17 27.30 24.33
CA ASP A 918 17.97 27.98 23.32
C ASP A 918 18.59 27.04 22.28
N VAL A 919 18.70 25.74 22.59
CA VAL A 919 19.07 24.65 21.66
C VAL A 919 17.87 23.89 21.08
N SER A 920 16.65 24.23 21.48
CA SER A 920 15.41 23.58 21.02
C SER A 920 14.72 24.43 19.95
N TRP A 921 14.48 23.80 18.82
CA TRP A 921 13.93 24.43 17.62
C TRP A 921 12.68 23.66 17.17
N LEU A 922 11.65 24.36 16.73
CA LEU A 922 10.52 23.74 16.03
C LEU A 922 10.80 23.81 14.53
N PRO A 923 11.00 22.67 13.83
CA PRO A 923 10.89 22.61 12.38
C PRO A 923 9.47 22.96 11.94
N GLN A 924 9.33 23.92 11.03
CA GLN A 924 8.07 24.43 10.51
C GLN A 924 8.12 24.40 8.97
N PRO A 925 6.95 24.43 8.28
CA PRO A 925 6.91 24.56 6.82
C PRO A 925 7.77 25.72 6.30
N ALA A 926 8.32 25.53 5.09
CA ALA A 926 9.06 26.57 4.38
C ALA A 926 8.23 27.84 4.19
N TRP A 927 8.83 29.01 4.42
CA TRP A 927 8.15 30.28 4.15
C TRP A 927 7.97 30.50 2.64
N ALA A 928 6.70 30.45 2.18
CA ALA A 928 6.34 30.69 0.79
C ALA A 928 6.72 32.12 0.31
N PRO A 929 7.37 32.27 -0.86
CA PRO A 929 7.91 33.55 -1.37
C PRO A 929 6.99 34.77 -1.25
#